data_AF-A0A7K0P737-F1
#
_entry.id   AF-A0A7K0P737-F1
#
_cell.length_a   1.000
_cell.length_b   1.000
_cell.length_c   1.000
_cell.angle_alpha   90.00
_cell.angle_beta   90.00
_cell.angle_gamma   90.00
#
_symmetry.space_group_name_H-M   'P 1'
#
loop_
_entity.id
_entity.type
_entity.pdbx_description
1 polymer ?
#
loop_
_entity_poly.entity_id
_entity_poly.type
_entity_poly.pdbx_seq_one_letter_code
_entity_poly.pdbx_strand_id
1 'polypeptide(L)'
;METTAVSETMGQNDYFDVGFVADRRGPPGNSDEVDAVTLVLNGQNVIAWARPKGAPDGFETESVLFGRNENPALSAIELAVAKYTKMGAPNRESLARLHKLRLNGRVAALVLVVELKDGSVMTFGPNADTAPIGPLAGEQAERILQAVLDEPSQSAARTRLAGLAQAIDSTTIPGVKNSGLFANQELRVGVPARADWSEACATSAPLLSARGDELVKKLGFKIEQAGAHALVLTGTGPRPHAIAVMLDEREAFDANSQRFAVSPVAYGLGMAERQGVPWLIILRGTQVRLYPARIDLGVGRKGLAETFCEVDLPQLTLDNAGYLSLIFSASALEDGGTAHQIMKASALFAVALGERLREKVYDDIIPDLALAVAEQLIEQDYEMDAEGLDLAYQLTLRIFFRLLFQVYAEDRRLLPFGENAKYDRNALKTVALDLVDDPDQEFDENSTSLWDDLAQVWRVIDSGDRAWGVPAYNGGLFTTDAEYNPHGAIISTIRIGNDVMGPILKALLLDDGDDGTAGPIDFRSLSVREFGTIYEGLLESSLGMAEVDLTLDDKQTWVPAKKGDEVWATAGQVYFHNTSGQRKGTGSYFTPSFVVEHLLERSLDPALDEHLAKVAELAKTGDQAGAHELFFDFRVADLAMGSGHFLTSAIDHIEAKMAAFLADETIQIPGVAK
;
A
#
# COMPACT_ATOMS: atom_id res chain seq x y z
N MET A 1 35.54 -31.53 66.26
CA MET A 1 35.24 -30.20 65.71
C MET A 1 34.22 -30.43 64.59
N GLU A 2 32.95 -30.75 64.85
CA GLU A 2 31.98 -30.01 65.70
C GLU A 2 32.01 -28.51 65.33
N THR A 3 30.93 -27.84 64.91
CA THR A 3 29.49 -27.95 65.23
C THR A 3 28.73 -27.10 64.18
N THR A 4 27.76 -27.59 63.40
CA THR A 4 26.30 -27.81 63.65
C THR A 4 25.38 -26.65 63.19
N ALA A 5 24.57 -26.99 62.16
CA ALA A 5 23.19 -26.63 61.76
C ALA A 5 22.37 -25.53 62.48
N VAL A 6 21.43 -24.91 61.75
CA VAL A 6 19.94 -25.07 61.85
C VAL A 6 19.23 -24.21 60.77
N SER A 7 18.59 -24.85 59.79
CA SER A 7 17.16 -24.75 59.38
C SER A 7 16.53 -23.35 59.20
N GLU A 8 16.14 -23.02 57.96
CA GLU A 8 15.12 -22.01 57.69
C GLU A 8 13.83 -22.69 57.19
N THR A 9 12.74 -22.30 57.83
CA THR A 9 11.40 -22.85 57.67
C THR A 9 10.54 -21.81 56.97
N MET A 10 9.70 -22.30 56.06
CA MET A 10 8.49 -21.71 55.47
C MET A 10 8.03 -20.36 56.04
N GLY A 11 7.99 -19.36 55.16
CA GLY A 11 7.18 -18.15 55.28
C GLY A 11 6.53 -17.87 53.92
N GLN A 12 5.24 -18.18 53.81
CA GLN A 12 4.34 -17.73 52.75
C GLN A 12 4.17 -16.19 52.80
N ASN A 13 3.76 -15.63 51.65
CA ASN A 13 3.32 -14.24 51.38
C ASN A 13 4.46 -13.34 50.83
N ASP A 14 4.32 -12.57 49.74
CA ASP A 14 3.14 -11.94 49.15
C ASP A 14 3.23 -11.92 47.61
N TYR A 15 2.18 -12.45 46.97
CA TYR A 15 1.78 -12.11 45.60
C TYR A 15 1.10 -10.73 45.66
N PHE A 16 1.59 -9.75 44.89
CA PHE A 16 0.84 -8.53 44.62
C PHE A 16 -0.27 -8.85 43.61
N ASP A 17 -1.41 -9.23 44.17
CA ASP A 17 -2.70 -9.30 43.51
C ASP A 17 -3.35 -7.90 43.60
N VAL A 18 -3.58 -7.25 42.46
CA VAL A 18 -4.42 -6.03 42.39
C VAL A 18 -5.66 -6.36 41.58
N GLY A 19 -6.47 -7.27 42.13
CA GLY A 19 -7.87 -7.43 41.75
C GLY A 19 -8.65 -6.15 42.08
N PHE A 20 -9.22 -5.52 41.06
CA PHE A 20 -10.19 -4.45 41.23
C PHE A 20 -11.48 -5.03 41.81
N VAL A 21 -11.73 -4.74 43.09
CA VAL A 21 -12.93 -5.12 43.83
C VAL A 21 -14.13 -4.32 43.33
N ALA A 22 -15.18 -5.06 42.98
CA ALA A 22 -16.53 -4.55 42.74
C ALA A 22 -17.26 -4.17 44.04
N ASP A 23 -18.18 -3.22 43.87
CA ASP A 23 -19.33 -2.85 44.71
C ASP A 23 -19.14 -1.73 45.74
N ARG A 24 -19.76 -0.57 45.42
CA ARG A 24 -20.80 0.04 46.26
C ARG A 24 -21.69 0.97 45.43
N ARG A 25 -22.92 0.53 45.21
CA ARG A 25 -24.05 1.33 44.71
C ARG A 25 -24.29 2.57 45.59
N GLY A 26 -24.12 3.76 45.02
CA GLY A 26 -24.81 4.98 45.46
C GLY A 26 -26.12 5.17 44.68
N PRO A 27 -27.11 5.93 45.19
CA PRO A 27 -28.41 6.07 44.54
C PRO A 27 -28.28 6.83 43.21
N PRO A 28 -29.22 6.64 42.25
CA PRO A 28 -29.11 7.30 40.95
C PRO A 28 -29.35 8.79 41.13
N GLY A 29 -28.28 9.58 41.06
CA GLY A 29 -28.37 10.98 40.67
C GLY A 29 -28.73 11.01 39.20
N ASN A 30 -29.71 11.84 38.83
CA ASN A 30 -30.10 12.13 37.46
C ASN A 30 -28.87 12.15 36.54
N SER A 31 -28.76 11.14 35.67
CA SER A 31 -27.86 11.20 34.54
C SER A 31 -28.38 12.32 33.65
N ASP A 32 -27.59 13.38 33.54
CA ASP A 32 -27.70 14.36 32.48
C ASP A 32 -27.87 13.60 31.15
N GLU A 33 -28.94 13.91 30.42
CA GLU A 33 -29.05 13.59 29.01
C GLU A 33 -27.77 14.10 28.35
N VAL A 34 -26.92 13.17 27.89
CA VAL A 34 -25.90 13.50 26.90
C VAL A 34 -26.72 13.91 25.67
N ASP A 35 -26.81 15.22 25.43
CA ASP A 35 -27.43 15.77 24.23
C ASP A 35 -26.83 15.04 23.02
N ALA A 36 -27.63 14.15 22.42
CA ALA A 36 -27.22 13.45 21.22
C ALA A 36 -26.96 14.49 20.13
N VAL A 37 -25.69 14.60 19.71
CA VAL A 37 -25.28 15.43 18.58
C VAL A 37 -26.09 14.97 17.36
N THR A 38 -27.09 15.76 16.99
CA THR A 38 -27.92 15.47 15.82
C THR A 38 -27.07 15.71 14.58
N LEU A 39 -26.97 14.72 13.70
CA LEU A 39 -26.23 14.76 12.45
C LEU A 39 -26.68 15.94 11.57
N VAL A 40 -25.81 16.91 11.30
CA VAL A 40 -26.12 18.10 10.47
C VAL A 40 -25.49 17.96 9.09
N LEU A 41 -26.29 17.54 8.11
CA LEU A 41 -25.86 17.41 6.71
C LEU A 41 -26.56 18.44 5.80
N ASN A 42 -25.83 18.93 4.81
CA ASN A 42 -26.27 19.89 3.81
C ASN A 42 -26.21 19.25 2.42
N GLY A 43 -27.38 18.92 1.85
CA GLY A 43 -27.51 18.45 0.47
C GLY A 43 -27.93 19.57 -0.49
N GLN A 44 -27.74 19.36 -1.79
CA GLN A 44 -28.26 20.25 -2.83
C GLN A 44 -29.79 20.39 -2.76
N ASN A 45 -30.45 19.31 -2.36
CA ASN A 45 -31.86 19.29 -2.02
C ASN A 45 -32.08 18.37 -0.82
N VAL A 46 -33.11 18.66 -0.02
CA VAL A 46 -33.50 17.85 1.14
C VAL A 46 -35.00 17.65 1.12
N ILE A 47 -35.45 16.39 1.22
CA ILE A 47 -36.87 16.04 1.34
C ILE A 47 -37.12 15.27 2.63
N ALA A 48 -38.31 15.43 3.20
CA ALA A 48 -38.75 14.58 4.30
C ALA A 48 -38.90 13.13 3.84
N TRP A 49 -38.34 12.19 4.60
CA TRP A 49 -38.48 10.77 4.31
C TRP A 49 -39.64 10.18 5.11
N ALA A 50 -40.79 10.00 4.47
CA ALA A 50 -41.91 9.29 5.09
C ALA A 50 -41.58 7.79 5.26
N ARG A 51 -41.90 7.24 6.44
CA ARG A 51 -41.62 5.83 6.76
C ARG A 51 -42.34 4.90 5.78
N PRO A 52 -41.61 4.07 5.01
CA PRO A 52 -42.23 3.21 4.01
C PRO A 52 -43.05 2.09 4.67
N LYS A 53 -44.16 1.70 4.04
CA LYS A 53 -44.99 0.59 4.52
C LYS A 53 -44.17 -0.70 4.50
N GLY A 54 -44.12 -1.39 5.64
CA GLY A 54 -43.30 -2.60 5.80
C GLY A 54 -41.84 -2.35 6.14
N ALA A 55 -41.47 -1.11 6.51
CA ALA A 55 -40.17 -0.81 7.13
C ALA A 55 -39.96 -1.67 8.40
N PRO A 56 -38.75 -2.19 8.63
CA PRO A 56 -38.44 -2.94 9.85
C PRO A 56 -38.72 -2.14 11.13
N ASP A 57 -38.98 -2.85 12.23
CA ASP A 57 -39.22 -2.23 13.53
C ASP A 57 -37.95 -1.64 14.13
N GLY A 58 -38.07 -0.45 14.73
CA GLY A 58 -36.97 0.27 15.35
C GLY A 58 -36.39 1.39 14.50
N PHE A 59 -36.83 1.56 13.25
CA PHE A 59 -36.39 2.67 12.39
C PHE A 59 -37.40 3.82 12.38
N GLU A 60 -36.90 5.03 12.61
CA GLU A 60 -37.60 6.30 12.44
C GLU A 60 -36.93 7.07 11.29
N THR A 61 -37.63 7.24 10.18
CA THR A 61 -37.09 7.90 8.98
C THR A 61 -37.23 9.41 9.11
N GLU A 62 -36.19 10.16 8.75
CA GLU A 62 -36.18 11.62 8.90
C GLU A 62 -36.16 12.33 7.55
N SER A 63 -35.07 12.18 6.80
CA SER A 63 -34.85 12.96 5.59
C SER A 63 -34.11 12.17 4.51
N VAL A 64 -34.16 12.68 3.29
CA VAL A 64 -33.26 12.28 2.22
C VAL A 64 -32.55 13.52 1.71
N LEU A 65 -31.23 13.49 1.73
CA LEU A 65 -30.37 14.50 1.16
C LEU A 65 -29.87 14.04 -0.21
N PHE A 66 -29.87 14.97 -1.16
CA PHE A 66 -29.37 14.74 -2.51
C PHE A 66 -28.00 15.42 -2.66
N GLY A 67 -26.99 14.64 -3.03
CA GLY A 67 -25.64 15.13 -3.31
C GLY A 67 -25.60 15.95 -4.59
N ARG A 68 -24.55 16.78 -4.72
CA ARG A 68 -24.34 17.64 -5.89
C ARG A 68 -24.23 16.82 -7.17
N ASN A 69 -24.63 17.39 -8.30
CA ASN A 69 -24.40 16.78 -9.61
C ASN A 69 -24.15 17.85 -10.67
N GLU A 70 -23.24 17.57 -11.61
CA GLU A 70 -23.00 18.41 -12.79
C GLU A 70 -24.28 18.73 -13.57
N ASN A 71 -25.22 17.77 -13.62
CA ASN A 71 -26.57 18.00 -14.10
C ASN A 71 -27.49 18.28 -12.89
N PRO A 72 -27.97 19.53 -12.70
CA PRO A 72 -28.81 19.90 -11.55
C PRO A 72 -30.14 19.15 -11.47
N ALA A 73 -30.56 18.46 -12.55
CA ALA A 73 -31.75 17.62 -12.57
C ALA A 73 -31.52 16.20 -12.02
N LEU A 74 -30.27 15.82 -11.77
CA LEU A 74 -29.87 14.51 -11.24
C LEU A 74 -29.16 14.69 -9.90
N SER A 75 -29.03 13.59 -9.14
CA SER A 75 -28.24 13.55 -7.91
C SER A 75 -27.08 12.59 -8.10
N ALA A 76 -25.87 12.95 -7.67
CA ALA A 76 -24.74 12.01 -7.67
C ALA A 76 -24.99 10.84 -6.71
N ILE A 77 -25.57 11.14 -5.55
CA ILE A 77 -25.84 10.17 -4.48
C ILE A 77 -27.04 10.63 -3.62
N GLU A 78 -27.78 9.69 -3.04
CA GLU A 78 -28.88 9.97 -2.09
C GLU A 78 -28.47 9.44 -0.71
N LEU A 79 -28.47 10.30 0.32
CA LEU A 79 -28.30 9.89 1.72
C LEU A 79 -29.67 9.90 2.41
N ALA A 80 -30.19 8.73 2.78
CA ALA A 80 -31.45 8.60 3.49
C ALA A 80 -31.19 8.40 4.98
N VAL A 81 -31.52 9.42 5.78
CA VAL A 81 -31.25 9.50 7.21
C VAL A 81 -32.40 8.91 8.00
N ALA A 82 -32.08 8.01 8.94
CA ALA A 82 -33.01 7.44 9.89
C ALA A 82 -32.34 7.30 11.27
N LYS A 83 -33.16 7.25 12.32
CA LYS A 83 -32.75 6.90 13.68
C LYS A 83 -33.14 5.47 14.00
N TYR A 84 -32.28 4.76 14.72
CA TYR A 84 -32.56 3.42 15.24
C TYR A 84 -32.82 3.46 16.74
N THR A 85 -34.05 3.14 17.15
CA THR A 85 -34.54 3.36 18.52
C THR A 85 -34.39 2.15 19.44
N LYS A 86 -33.93 1.01 18.94
CA LYS A 86 -33.64 -0.17 19.75
C LYS A 86 -32.20 -0.12 20.29
N MET A 87 -31.91 -0.90 21.33
CA MET A 87 -30.52 -1.04 21.80
C MET A 87 -29.69 -1.84 20.78
N GLY A 88 -28.43 -1.48 20.65
CA GLY A 88 -27.48 -2.11 19.73
C GLY A 88 -27.67 -1.69 18.27
N ALA A 89 -26.87 -2.31 17.39
CA ALA A 89 -26.91 -2.06 15.96
C ALA A 89 -28.06 -2.83 15.25
N PRO A 90 -28.69 -2.26 14.21
CA PRO A 90 -29.60 -3.00 13.35
C PRO A 90 -28.85 -4.09 12.57
N ASN A 91 -29.49 -5.25 12.37
CA ASN A 91 -28.91 -6.32 11.57
C ASN A 91 -28.94 -6.01 10.05
N ARG A 92 -28.06 -6.69 9.31
CA ARG A 92 -27.93 -6.52 7.85
C ARG A 92 -29.24 -6.74 7.10
N GLU A 93 -30.04 -7.74 7.48
CA GLU A 93 -31.30 -8.04 6.82
C GLU A 93 -32.30 -6.88 6.93
N SER A 94 -32.38 -6.24 8.09
CA SER A 94 -33.23 -5.08 8.33
C SER A 94 -32.76 -3.87 7.51
N LEU A 95 -31.45 -3.61 7.48
CA LEU A 95 -30.85 -2.55 6.66
C LEU A 95 -31.11 -2.78 5.16
N ALA A 96 -30.86 -3.99 4.65
CA ALA A 96 -31.12 -4.37 3.27
C ALA A 96 -32.59 -4.22 2.88
N ARG A 97 -33.50 -4.59 3.79
CA ARG A 97 -34.94 -4.41 3.60
C ARG A 97 -35.34 -2.94 3.54
N LEU A 98 -34.86 -2.11 4.47
CA LEU A 98 -35.15 -0.68 4.49
C LEU A 98 -34.58 0.03 3.25
N HIS A 99 -33.37 -0.33 2.84
CA HIS A 99 -32.69 0.18 1.65
C HIS A 99 -33.50 -0.14 0.39
N LYS A 100 -33.90 -1.41 0.22
CA LYS A 100 -34.74 -1.85 -0.90
C LYS A 100 -36.09 -1.13 -0.95
N LEU A 101 -36.73 -0.92 0.20
CA LEU A 101 -38.00 -0.18 0.28
C LEU A 101 -37.85 1.28 -0.14
N ARG A 102 -36.75 1.95 0.23
CA ARG A 102 -36.48 3.33 -0.17
C ARG A 102 -36.06 3.44 -1.64
N LEU A 103 -35.29 2.48 -2.13
CA LEU A 103 -34.88 2.43 -3.53
C LEU A 103 -36.11 2.24 -4.43
N ASN A 104 -37.06 1.39 -4.01
CA ASN A 104 -38.34 1.14 -4.67
C ASN A 104 -38.20 0.85 -6.19
N GLY A 105 -37.19 0.07 -6.57
CA GLY A 105 -36.91 -0.30 -7.95
C GLY A 105 -36.29 0.81 -8.82
N ARG A 106 -35.99 1.99 -8.24
CA ARG A 106 -35.25 3.05 -8.96
C ARG A 106 -33.78 2.68 -9.10
N VAL A 107 -33.14 3.18 -10.16
CA VAL A 107 -31.70 3.12 -10.33
C VAL A 107 -31.10 4.39 -9.73
N ALA A 108 -30.69 4.32 -8.46
CA ALA A 108 -30.06 5.43 -7.73
C ALA A 108 -28.95 4.91 -6.82
N ALA A 109 -27.89 5.69 -6.64
CA ALA A 109 -26.90 5.42 -5.59
C ALA A 109 -27.48 5.90 -4.26
N LEU A 110 -28.14 5.00 -3.54
CA LEU A 110 -28.79 5.29 -2.26
C LEU A 110 -27.96 4.72 -1.11
N VAL A 111 -27.61 5.54 -0.13
CA VAL A 111 -26.98 5.10 1.12
C VAL A 111 -27.93 5.39 2.26
N LEU A 112 -28.17 4.39 3.11
CA LEU A 112 -28.82 4.61 4.40
C LEU A 112 -27.80 5.18 5.38
N VAL A 113 -28.18 6.22 6.11
CA VAL A 113 -27.44 6.78 7.25
C VAL A 113 -28.31 6.56 8.48
N VAL A 114 -27.82 5.75 9.41
CA VAL A 114 -28.59 5.29 10.57
C VAL A 114 -27.91 5.75 11.84
N GLU A 115 -28.49 6.73 12.51
CA GLU A 115 -28.04 7.20 13.82
C GLU A 115 -28.52 6.23 14.91
N LEU A 116 -27.58 5.75 15.72
CA LEU A 116 -27.83 4.85 16.86
C LEU A 116 -28.08 5.66 18.12
N LYS A 117 -28.62 5.01 19.15
CA LYS A 117 -28.96 5.65 20.44
C LYS A 117 -27.79 6.27 21.18
N ASP A 118 -26.57 5.81 20.94
CA ASP A 118 -25.34 6.34 21.54
C ASP A 118 -24.74 7.51 20.74
N GLY A 119 -25.44 8.01 19.71
CA GLY A 119 -24.97 9.08 18.83
C GLY A 119 -23.97 8.62 17.76
N SER A 120 -23.64 7.33 17.71
CA SER A 120 -22.84 6.76 16.63
C SER A 120 -23.69 6.51 15.38
N VAL A 121 -23.04 6.34 14.23
CA VAL A 121 -23.70 6.30 12.93
C VAL A 121 -23.26 5.07 12.16
N MET A 122 -24.23 4.35 11.62
CA MET A 122 -24.00 3.27 10.66
C MET A 122 -24.44 3.69 9.26
N THR A 123 -23.72 3.23 8.24
CA THR A 123 -24.07 3.45 6.84
C THR A 123 -24.26 2.13 6.10
N PHE A 124 -25.16 2.09 5.13
CA PHE A 124 -25.45 0.89 4.36
C PHE A 124 -25.86 1.21 2.91
N GLY A 125 -25.26 0.52 1.95
CA GLY A 125 -25.39 0.80 0.51
C GLY A 125 -24.17 1.55 -0.04
N PRO A 126 -24.15 1.93 -1.33
CA PRO A 126 -25.27 1.89 -2.28
C PRO A 126 -25.56 0.54 -2.90
N ASN A 127 -24.64 -0.43 -2.78
CA ASN A 127 -24.89 -1.82 -3.14
C ASN A 127 -25.50 -2.56 -1.93
N ALA A 128 -26.59 -3.31 -2.12
CA ALA A 128 -27.20 -4.07 -1.02
C ALA A 128 -26.38 -5.32 -0.63
N ASP A 129 -25.43 -5.72 -1.47
CA ASP A 129 -24.55 -6.87 -1.23
C ASP A 129 -23.35 -6.54 -0.33
N THR A 130 -23.07 -5.25 -0.08
CA THR A 130 -21.98 -4.83 0.81
C THR A 130 -22.38 -4.96 2.28
N ALA A 131 -21.39 -5.17 3.16
CA ALA A 131 -21.60 -5.12 4.59
C ALA A 131 -21.96 -3.69 5.04
N PRO A 132 -22.75 -3.52 6.13
CA PRO A 132 -22.89 -2.23 6.80
C PRO A 132 -21.53 -1.71 7.29
N ILE A 133 -21.35 -0.40 7.24
CA ILE A 133 -20.13 0.29 7.68
C ILE A 133 -20.46 1.09 8.96
N GLY A 134 -19.68 0.92 10.01
CA GLY A 134 -19.87 1.57 11.33
C GLY A 134 -19.96 0.55 12.47
N PRO A 135 -20.20 1.01 13.71
CA PRO A 135 -20.57 2.39 14.09
C PRO A 135 -19.40 3.37 14.06
N LEU A 136 -19.62 4.55 13.47
CA LEU A 136 -18.69 5.69 13.45
C LEU A 136 -19.13 6.75 14.47
N ALA A 137 -18.19 7.50 15.04
CA ALA A 137 -18.52 8.66 15.89
C ALA A 137 -19.32 9.70 15.09
N GLY A 138 -20.36 10.31 15.69
CA GLY A 138 -21.28 11.23 15.02
C GLY A 138 -20.61 12.37 14.25
N GLU A 139 -19.64 13.05 14.87
CA GLU A 139 -18.89 14.13 14.21
C GLU A 139 -18.05 13.64 13.02
N GLN A 140 -17.45 12.46 13.13
CA GLN A 140 -16.67 11.86 12.04
C GLN A 140 -17.61 11.49 10.89
N ALA A 141 -18.73 10.84 11.19
CA ALA A 141 -19.74 10.49 10.21
C ALA A 141 -20.30 11.72 9.49
N GLU A 142 -20.59 12.80 10.23
CA GLU A 142 -21.05 14.06 9.66
C GLU A 142 -20.04 14.63 8.65
N ARG A 143 -18.76 14.75 9.04
CA ARG A 143 -17.71 15.26 8.15
C ARG A 143 -17.59 14.44 6.88
N ILE A 144 -17.55 13.11 7.00
CA ILE A 144 -17.35 12.22 5.83
C ILE A 144 -18.58 12.23 4.92
N LEU A 145 -19.78 12.11 5.48
CA LEU A 145 -21.03 12.10 4.72
C LEU A 145 -21.28 13.45 4.03
N GLN A 146 -20.90 14.56 4.67
CA GLN A 146 -20.93 15.87 4.04
C GLN A 146 -19.98 15.93 2.84
N ALA A 147 -18.74 15.46 2.99
CA ALA A 147 -17.79 15.42 1.89
C ALA A 147 -18.29 14.54 0.72
N VAL A 148 -19.02 13.45 1.00
CA VAL A 148 -19.68 12.62 -0.02
C VAL A 148 -20.82 13.36 -0.74
N LEU A 149 -21.61 14.18 -0.03
CA LEU A 149 -22.66 15.00 -0.62
C LEU A 149 -22.12 16.11 -1.53
N ASP A 150 -20.91 16.61 -1.23
CA ASP A 150 -20.30 17.72 -1.97
C ASP A 150 -19.59 17.29 -3.27
N GLU A 151 -19.36 15.99 -3.48
CA GLU A 151 -18.73 15.47 -4.70
C GLU A 151 -19.59 15.74 -5.96
N PRO A 152 -18.99 16.20 -7.09
CA PRO A 152 -19.75 16.68 -8.24
C PRO A 152 -20.30 15.56 -9.14
N SER A 153 -19.84 14.32 -8.97
CA SER A 153 -20.23 13.17 -9.80
C SER A 153 -20.50 11.92 -8.96
N GLN A 154 -21.32 11.02 -9.50
CA GLN A 154 -21.62 9.74 -8.86
C GLN A 154 -20.36 8.89 -8.65
N SER A 155 -19.43 8.93 -9.60
CA SER A 155 -18.17 8.17 -9.49
C SER A 155 -17.34 8.71 -8.32
N ALA A 156 -17.15 10.03 -8.24
CA ALA A 156 -16.35 10.65 -7.18
C ALA A 156 -16.98 10.44 -5.79
N ALA A 157 -18.31 10.58 -5.68
CA ALA A 157 -19.05 10.30 -4.45
C ALA A 157 -18.89 8.83 -4.01
N ARG A 158 -18.93 7.87 -4.95
CA ARG A 158 -18.71 6.45 -4.65
C ARG A 158 -17.27 6.16 -4.22
N THR A 159 -16.28 6.74 -4.90
CA THR A 159 -14.87 6.59 -4.51
C THR A 159 -14.63 7.14 -3.10
N ARG A 160 -15.20 8.31 -2.77
CA ARG A 160 -15.10 8.87 -1.43
C ARG A 160 -15.83 8.01 -0.39
N LEU A 161 -17.01 7.48 -0.72
CA LEU A 161 -17.75 6.57 0.16
C LEU A 161 -16.99 5.25 0.39
N ALA A 162 -16.30 4.70 -0.62
CA ALA A 162 -15.48 3.50 -0.45
C ALA A 162 -14.35 3.70 0.58
N GLY A 163 -13.85 4.93 0.74
CA GLY A 163 -12.91 5.30 1.80
C GLY A 163 -13.45 5.12 3.22
N LEU A 164 -14.77 5.13 3.44
CA LEU A 164 -15.36 4.86 4.75
C LEU A 164 -15.11 3.44 5.26
N ALA A 165 -15.09 2.45 4.36
CA ALA A 165 -14.79 1.07 4.75
C ALA A 165 -13.32 0.94 5.19
N GLN A 166 -12.42 1.65 4.51
CA GLN A 166 -11.00 1.74 4.89
C GLN A 166 -10.84 2.44 6.24
N ALA A 167 -11.61 3.48 6.53
CA ALA A 167 -11.56 4.18 7.83
C ALA A 167 -11.92 3.29 9.05
N ILE A 168 -12.51 2.11 8.84
CA ILE A 168 -12.85 1.12 9.88
C ILE A 168 -11.92 -0.11 9.82
N ASP A 169 -11.18 -0.28 8.73
CA ASP A 169 -10.20 -1.33 8.56
C ASP A 169 -8.99 -1.06 9.47
N SER A 170 -8.80 -1.91 10.49
CA SER A 170 -7.72 -1.82 11.47
C SER A 170 -6.32 -1.93 10.85
N THR A 171 -6.24 -2.42 9.61
CA THR A 171 -4.97 -2.53 8.89
C THR A 171 -4.56 -1.24 8.19
N THR A 172 -5.47 -0.26 8.07
CA THR A 172 -5.22 1.04 7.42
C THR A 172 -5.29 2.20 8.40
N ILE A 173 -4.71 3.35 8.02
CA ILE A 173 -4.73 4.56 8.83
C ILE A 173 -5.89 5.43 8.35
N PRO A 174 -6.97 5.62 9.14
CA PRO A 174 -8.17 6.32 8.68
C PRO A 174 -7.84 7.72 8.17
N GLY A 175 -8.24 8.02 6.94
CA GLY A 175 -8.01 9.31 6.30
C GLY A 175 -6.59 9.60 5.83
N VAL A 176 -5.67 8.62 5.90
CA VAL A 176 -4.30 8.77 5.38
C VAL A 176 -4.08 7.77 4.24
N LYS A 177 -3.71 8.29 3.07
CA LYS A 177 -3.27 7.47 1.93
C LYS A 177 -1.83 7.79 1.61
N ASN A 178 -0.95 6.84 1.89
CA ASN A 178 0.47 6.94 1.59
C ASN A 178 0.83 6.10 0.36
N SER A 179 1.55 6.72 -0.56
CA SER A 179 2.07 6.15 -1.80
C SER A 179 3.57 6.39 -1.83
N GLY A 180 4.33 5.63 -1.03
CA GLY A 180 5.79 5.63 -1.09
C GLY A 180 6.50 6.83 -0.45
N LEU A 181 5.81 7.84 0.07
CA LEU A 181 6.51 8.94 0.75
C LEU A 181 7.10 8.49 2.10
N PHE A 182 6.34 7.70 2.86
CA PHE A 182 6.74 7.12 4.13
C PHE A 182 6.59 5.59 4.14
N ALA A 183 7.09 4.91 5.16
CA ALA A 183 6.75 3.51 5.44
C ALA A 183 5.41 3.46 6.18
N ASN A 184 4.50 2.57 5.77
CA ASN A 184 3.19 2.49 6.44
C ASN A 184 3.29 2.00 7.89
N GLN A 185 4.26 1.15 8.22
CA GLN A 185 4.55 0.77 9.61
C GLN A 185 4.97 1.98 10.45
N GLU A 186 5.83 2.84 9.92
CA GLU A 186 6.25 4.06 10.61
C GLU A 186 5.05 4.98 10.82
N LEU A 187 4.21 5.18 9.80
CA LEU A 187 2.99 5.96 9.99
C LEU A 187 2.07 5.32 11.05
N ARG A 188 1.85 4.01 11.01
CA ARG A 188 0.89 3.32 11.89
C ARG A 188 1.35 3.22 13.34
N VAL A 189 2.65 3.00 13.57
CA VAL A 189 3.22 2.68 14.89
C VAL A 189 4.19 3.77 15.34
N GLY A 190 5.17 4.11 14.51
CA GLY A 190 6.24 5.06 14.87
C GLY A 190 5.72 6.48 15.13
N VAL A 191 4.87 7.02 14.25
CA VAL A 191 4.33 8.38 14.37
C VAL A 191 3.43 8.54 15.61
N PRO A 192 2.46 7.65 15.88
CA PRO A 192 1.68 7.68 17.12
C PRO A 192 2.51 7.47 18.39
N ALA A 193 3.64 6.76 18.31
CA ALA A 193 4.55 6.55 19.44
C ALA A 193 5.43 7.77 19.77
N ARG A 194 5.40 8.84 18.96
CA ARG A 194 6.18 10.05 19.22
C ARG A 194 5.69 10.78 20.47
N ALA A 195 6.64 11.37 21.20
CA ALA A 195 6.34 12.15 22.40
C ALA A 195 5.46 13.39 22.14
N ASP A 196 5.50 13.94 20.93
CA ASP A 196 4.72 15.11 20.51
C ASP A 196 3.36 14.76 19.85
N TRP A 197 2.99 13.47 19.80
CA TRP A 197 1.77 13.02 19.11
C TRP A 197 0.48 13.65 19.65
N SER A 198 0.28 13.63 20.96
CA SER A 198 -0.94 14.18 21.58
C SER A 198 -1.08 15.70 21.36
N GLU A 199 0.04 16.44 21.44
CA GLU A 199 0.06 17.88 21.15
C GLU A 199 -0.21 18.16 19.66
N ALA A 200 0.35 17.34 18.77
CA ALA A 200 0.10 17.42 17.34
C ALA A 200 -1.38 17.19 17.00
N CYS A 201 -2.02 16.20 17.62
CA CYS A 201 -3.45 15.94 17.48
C CYS A 201 -4.30 17.12 17.96
N ALA A 202 -4.01 17.67 19.15
CA ALA A 202 -4.72 18.84 19.68
C ALA A 202 -4.57 20.07 18.79
N THR A 203 -3.37 20.29 18.25
CA THR A 203 -3.08 21.41 17.32
C THR A 203 -3.81 21.25 15.99
N SER A 204 -3.98 20.02 15.52
CA SER A 204 -4.59 19.71 14.21
C SER A 204 -6.10 19.63 14.24
N ALA A 205 -6.71 19.31 15.39
CA ALA A 205 -8.16 19.22 15.56
C ALA A 205 -8.95 20.43 14.99
N PRO A 206 -8.61 21.70 15.30
CA PRO A 206 -9.32 22.86 14.75
C PRO A 206 -9.05 23.10 13.25
N LEU A 207 -8.10 22.37 12.64
CA LEU A 207 -7.75 22.48 11.23
C LEU A 207 -8.59 21.55 10.34
N LEU A 208 -9.23 20.53 10.91
CA LEU A 208 -10.00 19.53 10.14
C LEU A 208 -11.18 20.14 9.37
N SER A 209 -11.68 21.30 9.80
CA SER A 209 -12.73 22.08 9.12
C SER A 209 -12.20 23.18 8.19
N ALA A 210 -10.89 23.49 8.23
CA ALA A 210 -10.28 24.55 7.41
C ALA A 210 -10.05 24.10 5.97
N ARG A 211 -10.07 25.03 5.01
CA ARG A 211 -9.90 24.75 3.57
C ARG A 211 -9.02 25.80 2.89
N GLY A 212 -8.43 25.43 1.74
CA GLY A 212 -7.69 26.34 0.86
C GLY A 212 -6.63 27.19 1.59
N ASP A 213 -6.60 28.49 1.28
CA ASP A 213 -5.66 29.46 1.85
C ASP A 213 -5.72 29.53 3.39
N GLU A 214 -6.90 29.35 3.99
CA GLU A 214 -7.04 29.39 5.45
C GLU A 214 -6.29 28.23 6.08
N LEU A 215 -6.43 27.02 5.52
CA LEU A 215 -5.71 25.84 5.98
C LEU A 215 -4.20 26.03 5.85
N VAL A 216 -3.72 26.49 4.69
CA VAL A 216 -2.28 26.72 4.45
C VAL A 216 -1.70 27.74 5.43
N LYS A 217 -2.41 28.84 5.69
CA LYS A 217 -1.98 29.83 6.69
C LYS A 217 -1.97 29.26 8.10
N LYS A 218 -2.98 28.47 8.48
CA LYS A 218 -3.05 27.82 9.79
C LYS A 218 -2.01 26.71 9.98
N LEU A 219 -1.52 26.11 8.89
CA LEU A 219 -0.35 25.21 8.88
C LEU A 219 0.99 25.95 9.07
N GLY A 220 0.97 27.28 9.21
CA GLY A 220 2.13 28.10 9.53
C GLY A 220 2.84 28.71 8.33
N PHE A 221 2.27 28.61 7.12
CA PHE A 221 2.87 29.19 5.92
C PHE A 221 2.47 30.65 5.69
N LYS A 222 3.45 31.42 5.21
CA LYS A 222 3.21 32.65 4.45
C LYS A 222 3.08 32.28 2.98
N ILE A 223 2.15 32.95 2.29
CA ILE A 223 1.78 32.66 0.92
C ILE A 223 2.17 33.84 0.03
N GLU A 224 2.92 33.55 -1.04
CA GLU A 224 3.24 34.48 -2.12
C GLU A 224 2.87 33.85 -3.48
N GLN A 225 2.58 34.65 -4.51
CA GLN A 225 2.21 34.12 -5.82
C GLN A 225 3.45 33.67 -6.62
N ALA A 226 3.43 32.42 -7.11
CA ALA A 226 4.51 31.82 -7.91
C ALA A 226 4.18 31.74 -9.41
N GLY A 227 2.93 31.98 -9.79
CA GLY A 227 2.41 31.85 -11.15
C GLY A 227 0.89 32.03 -11.18
N ALA A 228 0.23 31.66 -12.27
CA ALA A 228 -1.24 31.80 -12.39
C ALA A 228 -2.01 30.86 -11.44
N HIS A 229 -1.44 29.68 -11.15
CA HIS A 229 -2.11 28.61 -10.40
C HIS A 229 -1.23 28.01 -9.29
N ALA A 230 -0.15 28.68 -8.90
CA ALA A 230 0.81 28.18 -7.92
C ALA A 230 1.19 29.26 -6.90
N LEU A 231 1.40 28.83 -5.66
CA LEU A 231 1.78 29.64 -4.52
C LEU A 231 3.15 29.21 -4.00
N VAL A 232 4.01 30.16 -3.68
CA VAL A 232 5.24 29.92 -2.93
C VAL A 232 4.88 29.90 -1.44
N LEU A 233 5.26 28.83 -0.76
CA LEU A 233 5.05 28.66 0.67
C LEU A 233 6.35 28.85 1.44
N THR A 234 6.36 29.87 2.30
CA THR A 234 7.51 30.20 3.16
C THR A 234 7.14 29.97 4.61
N GLY A 235 7.99 29.26 5.34
CA GLY A 235 7.81 28.96 6.75
C GLY A 235 8.30 30.09 7.66
N THR A 236 8.93 29.73 8.76
CA THR A 236 9.52 30.71 9.68
C THR A 236 10.88 31.22 9.20
N GLY A 237 11.58 30.40 8.41
CA GLY A 237 12.85 30.73 7.78
C GLY A 237 12.75 31.70 6.59
N PRO A 238 13.90 32.20 6.10
CA PRO A 238 13.95 33.15 4.98
C PRO A 238 13.81 32.50 3.60
N ARG A 239 13.78 31.16 3.52
CA ARG A 239 13.70 30.41 2.27
C ARG A 239 12.33 29.76 2.11
N PRO A 240 11.78 29.73 0.89
CA PRO A 240 10.61 28.89 0.58
C PRO A 240 10.89 27.41 0.84
N HIS A 241 9.86 26.69 1.29
CA HIS A 241 9.94 25.25 1.56
C HIS A 241 9.07 24.41 0.63
N ALA A 242 8.01 24.99 0.07
CA ALA A 242 7.10 24.26 -0.80
C ALA A 242 6.46 25.15 -1.87
N ILE A 243 5.98 24.51 -2.95
CA ILE A 243 4.95 25.08 -3.81
C ILE A 243 3.59 24.54 -3.39
N ALA A 244 2.56 25.38 -3.39
CA ALA A 244 1.17 24.93 -3.30
C ALA A 244 0.41 25.12 -4.62
N VAL A 245 -0.36 24.12 -5.02
CA VAL A 245 -1.32 24.18 -6.12
C VAL A 245 -2.73 23.97 -5.56
N MET A 246 -3.63 24.91 -5.84
CA MET A 246 -5.02 24.88 -5.38
C MET A 246 -5.92 24.42 -6.54
N LEU A 247 -6.55 23.26 -6.37
CA LEU A 247 -7.47 22.68 -7.34
C LEU A 247 -8.91 23.11 -7.09
N ASP A 248 -9.64 23.29 -8.18
CA ASP A 248 -11.10 23.37 -8.12
C ASP A 248 -11.69 21.99 -7.81
N GLU A 249 -12.89 21.95 -7.22
CA GLU A 249 -13.58 20.70 -6.83
C GLU A 249 -13.78 19.71 -8.00
N ARG A 250 -13.75 20.19 -9.25
CA ARG A 250 -13.93 19.38 -10.46
C ARG A 250 -12.63 18.82 -11.03
N GLU A 251 -11.49 19.27 -10.53
CA GLU A 251 -10.20 18.87 -11.06
C GLU A 251 -9.72 17.57 -10.38
N ALA A 252 -9.01 16.74 -11.13
CA ALA A 252 -8.30 15.60 -10.58
C ALA A 252 -6.84 15.99 -10.33
N PHE A 253 -6.20 15.36 -9.34
CA PHE A 253 -4.78 15.56 -9.08
C PHE A 253 -3.93 15.15 -10.29
N ASP A 254 -4.26 14.00 -10.87
CA ASP A 254 -3.41 13.29 -11.81
C ASP A 254 -3.94 13.37 -13.26
N ALA A 255 -4.96 14.20 -13.53
CA ALA A 255 -5.52 14.37 -14.87
C ALA A 255 -5.59 15.84 -15.30
N ASN A 256 -5.45 16.07 -16.60
CA ASN A 256 -5.46 17.39 -17.21
C ASN A 256 -6.81 18.10 -17.00
N SER A 257 -6.79 19.43 -16.96
CA SER A 257 -7.99 20.26 -16.81
C SER A 257 -7.96 21.45 -17.78
N GLN A 258 -9.02 22.26 -17.79
CA GLN A 258 -9.00 23.51 -18.56
C GLN A 258 -7.96 24.52 -18.04
N ARG A 259 -7.60 24.44 -16.76
CA ARG A 259 -6.59 25.32 -16.13
C ARG A 259 -5.16 24.78 -16.27
N PHE A 260 -5.01 23.47 -16.47
CA PHE A 260 -3.70 22.81 -16.49
C PHE A 260 -3.52 22.00 -17.78
N ALA A 261 -2.55 22.41 -18.59
CA ALA A 261 -2.19 21.73 -19.85
C ALA A 261 -1.59 20.33 -19.63
N VAL A 262 -0.99 20.09 -18.46
CA VAL A 262 -0.61 18.78 -17.91
C VAL A 262 -1.39 18.52 -16.62
N SER A 263 -1.18 17.37 -15.98
CA SER A 263 -1.77 17.13 -14.67
C SER A 263 -1.33 18.23 -13.67
N PRO A 264 -2.20 18.65 -12.75
CA PRO A 264 -1.82 19.63 -11.74
C PRO A 264 -0.60 19.21 -10.90
N VAL A 265 -0.40 17.91 -10.72
CA VAL A 265 0.80 17.33 -10.10
C VAL A 265 2.05 17.63 -10.92
N ALA A 266 2.06 17.29 -12.21
CA ALA A 266 3.21 17.56 -13.08
C ALA A 266 3.51 19.06 -13.18
N TYR A 267 2.48 19.89 -13.30
CA TYR A 267 2.61 21.35 -13.26
C TYR A 267 3.26 21.82 -11.95
N GLY A 268 2.75 21.34 -10.81
CA GLY A 268 3.27 21.70 -9.48
C GLY A 268 4.72 21.26 -9.25
N LEU A 269 5.09 20.05 -9.69
CA LEU A 269 6.45 19.54 -9.59
C LEU A 269 7.41 20.37 -10.46
N GLY A 270 7.02 20.71 -11.69
CA GLY A 270 7.82 21.58 -12.55
C GLY A 270 8.00 22.99 -11.97
N MET A 271 7.00 23.51 -11.22
CA MET A 271 7.16 24.77 -10.47
C MET A 271 8.12 24.62 -9.29
N ALA A 272 8.02 23.53 -8.54
CA ALA A 272 8.87 23.27 -7.39
C ALA A 272 10.35 23.15 -7.81
N GLU A 273 10.62 22.44 -8.91
CA GLU A 273 11.94 22.34 -9.52
C GLU A 273 12.50 23.71 -9.92
N ARG A 274 11.73 24.53 -10.66
CA ARG A 274 12.15 25.87 -11.08
C ARG A 274 12.45 26.81 -9.89
N GLN A 275 11.71 26.65 -8.79
CA GLN A 275 11.89 27.44 -7.57
C GLN A 275 12.92 26.84 -6.61
N GLY A 276 13.44 25.65 -6.91
CA GLY A 276 14.43 24.95 -6.10
C GLY A 276 13.93 24.59 -4.70
N VAL A 277 12.63 24.31 -4.56
CA VAL A 277 12.02 23.92 -3.27
C VAL A 277 11.81 22.40 -3.18
N PRO A 278 11.97 21.79 -2.00
CA PRO A 278 11.93 20.33 -1.86
C PRO A 278 10.54 19.71 -1.88
N TRP A 279 9.47 20.49 -1.71
CA TRP A 279 8.12 19.97 -1.52
C TRP A 279 7.09 20.60 -2.45
N LEU A 280 6.07 19.81 -2.80
CA LEU A 280 4.83 20.26 -3.43
C LEU A 280 3.65 19.85 -2.55
N ILE A 281 2.76 20.82 -2.27
CA ILE A 281 1.48 20.60 -1.62
C ILE A 281 0.37 20.81 -2.65
N ILE A 282 -0.52 19.84 -2.82
CA ILE A 282 -1.72 20.03 -3.65
C ILE A 282 -2.95 19.92 -2.77
N LEU A 283 -3.83 20.91 -2.88
CA LEU A 283 -5.07 20.95 -2.13
C LEU A 283 -6.25 20.82 -3.09
N ARG A 284 -7.17 19.90 -2.79
CA ARG A 284 -8.45 19.77 -3.48
C ARG A 284 -9.57 19.60 -2.48
N GLY A 285 -10.36 20.65 -2.29
CA GLY A 285 -11.43 20.66 -1.29
C GLY A 285 -10.88 20.32 0.10
N THR A 286 -11.20 19.12 0.59
CA THR A 286 -10.80 18.61 1.91
C THR A 286 -9.55 17.74 1.89
N GLN A 287 -9.00 17.44 0.72
CA GLN A 287 -7.83 16.57 0.55
C GLN A 287 -6.57 17.41 0.39
N VAL A 288 -5.51 16.97 1.07
CA VAL A 288 -4.18 17.58 0.99
C VAL A 288 -3.18 16.48 0.64
N ARG A 289 -2.41 16.68 -0.44
CA ARG A 289 -1.29 15.80 -0.82
C ARG A 289 0.04 16.49 -0.68
N LEU A 290 1.01 15.80 -0.10
CA LEU A 290 2.40 16.20 -0.04
C LEU A 290 3.21 15.30 -0.99
N TYR A 291 3.95 15.93 -1.88
CA TYR A 291 4.84 15.29 -2.84
C TYR A 291 6.29 15.75 -2.60
N PRO A 292 7.28 14.88 -2.71
CA PRO A 292 8.66 15.30 -2.85
C PRO A 292 8.87 15.90 -4.24
N ALA A 293 9.66 16.97 -4.32
CA ALA A 293 10.09 17.57 -5.58
C ALA A 293 11.50 17.13 -6.00
N ARG A 294 12.10 16.18 -5.28
CA ARG A 294 13.41 15.59 -5.56
C ARG A 294 13.37 14.09 -5.40
N ILE A 295 14.06 13.37 -6.30
CA ILE A 295 14.06 11.89 -6.36
C ILE A 295 14.70 11.25 -5.12
N ASP A 296 15.59 11.96 -4.42
CA ASP A 296 16.22 11.47 -3.19
C ASP A 296 15.32 11.58 -1.94
N LEU A 297 14.10 12.11 -2.08
CA LEU A 297 13.13 12.24 -0.99
C LEU A 297 11.98 11.24 -1.19
N GLY A 298 11.77 10.37 -0.21
CA GLY A 298 10.77 9.30 -0.24
C GLY A 298 11.38 7.94 0.09
N VAL A 299 10.54 6.99 0.48
CA VAL A 299 10.97 5.63 0.89
C VAL A 299 10.65 4.62 -0.20
N GLY A 300 9.51 4.79 -0.85
CA GLY A 300 9.13 4.08 -2.06
C GLY A 300 9.84 4.70 -3.26
N ARG A 301 10.49 3.85 -4.06
CA ARG A 301 11.02 4.25 -5.37
C ARG A 301 9.87 4.26 -6.38
N LYS A 302 9.17 5.37 -6.46
CA LYS A 302 8.26 5.69 -7.57
C LYS A 302 8.67 7.03 -8.18
N GLY A 303 8.22 7.29 -9.41
CA GLY A 303 8.29 8.63 -9.99
C GLY A 303 7.70 9.68 -9.04
N LEU A 304 8.20 10.92 -9.12
CA LEU A 304 7.82 12.00 -8.20
C LEU A 304 6.30 12.24 -8.18
N ALA A 305 5.62 12.04 -9.31
CA ALA A 305 4.17 12.20 -9.42
C ALA A 305 3.38 11.07 -8.73
N GLU A 306 4.00 9.92 -8.46
CA GLU A 306 3.37 8.80 -7.77
C GLU A 306 3.77 8.71 -6.28
N THR A 307 4.81 9.44 -5.87
CA THR A 307 5.31 9.45 -4.51
C THR A 307 4.61 10.53 -3.69
N PHE A 308 3.67 10.16 -2.82
CA PHE A 308 2.95 11.15 -2.00
C PHE A 308 2.40 10.61 -0.69
N CYS A 309 2.10 11.52 0.24
CA CYS A 309 1.21 11.27 1.36
C CYS A 309 -0.02 12.17 1.22
N GLU A 310 -1.20 11.58 1.25
CA GLU A 310 -2.49 12.26 1.20
C GLU A 310 -3.18 12.16 2.56
N VAL A 311 -3.78 13.26 2.98
CA VAL A 311 -4.73 13.30 4.09
C VAL A 311 -6.09 13.77 3.56
N ASP A 312 -7.15 13.02 3.86
CA ASP A 312 -8.53 13.45 3.73
C ASP A 312 -9.05 13.93 5.09
N LEU A 313 -9.08 15.24 5.29
CA LEU A 313 -9.41 15.89 6.57
C LEU A 313 -10.72 15.40 7.24
N PRO A 314 -11.81 15.09 6.51
CA PRO A 314 -13.06 14.58 7.08
C PRO A 314 -12.91 13.21 7.72
N GLN A 315 -12.01 12.37 7.19
CA GLN A 315 -11.81 10.99 7.63
C GLN A 315 -10.90 10.89 8.86
N LEU A 316 -10.07 11.90 9.11
CA LEU A 316 -9.27 11.97 10.34
C LEU A 316 -10.17 12.08 11.58
N THR A 317 -9.81 11.33 12.61
CA THR A 317 -10.35 11.42 13.97
C THR A 317 -9.53 12.42 14.80
N LEU A 318 -10.03 12.76 15.99
CA LEU A 318 -9.23 13.59 16.92
C LEU A 318 -7.97 12.86 17.38
N ASP A 319 -8.02 11.53 17.46
CA ASP A 319 -6.90 10.70 17.92
C ASP A 319 -5.80 10.55 16.87
N ASN A 320 -6.11 10.81 15.59
CA ASN A 320 -5.15 10.74 14.49
C ASN A 320 -4.94 12.04 13.71
N ALA A 321 -5.53 13.15 14.17
CA ALA A 321 -5.39 14.45 13.53
C ALA A 321 -3.92 14.92 13.42
N GLY A 322 -3.04 14.44 14.29
CA GLY A 322 -1.63 14.83 14.37
C GLY A 322 -0.83 14.62 13.09
N TYR A 323 -1.26 13.71 12.19
CA TYR A 323 -0.64 13.60 10.86
C TYR A 323 -0.64 14.91 10.09
N LEU A 324 -1.67 15.73 10.25
CA LEU A 324 -1.78 16.99 9.53
C LEU A 324 -0.65 17.96 9.90
N SER A 325 -0.43 18.21 11.20
CA SER A 325 0.66 19.11 11.62
C SER A 325 2.04 18.47 11.48
N LEU A 326 2.19 17.18 11.78
CA LEU A 326 3.49 16.50 11.73
C LEU A 326 4.03 16.28 10.31
N ILE A 327 3.16 16.28 9.30
CA ILE A 327 3.55 16.05 7.90
C ILE A 327 3.45 17.33 7.07
N PHE A 328 2.40 18.15 7.24
CA PHE A 328 2.08 19.24 6.30
C PHE A 328 2.37 20.64 6.82
N SER A 329 2.77 20.82 8.09
CA SER A 329 3.03 22.17 8.62
C SER A 329 4.34 22.77 8.10
N ALA A 330 4.46 24.10 8.18
CA ALA A 330 5.68 24.81 7.84
C ALA A 330 6.90 24.29 8.62
N SER A 331 6.75 24.07 9.93
CA SER A 331 7.80 23.49 10.77
C SER A 331 8.10 22.02 10.46
N ALA A 332 7.12 21.26 9.95
CA ALA A 332 7.35 19.87 9.55
C ALA A 332 8.23 19.77 8.29
N LEU A 333 8.02 20.67 7.34
CA LEU A 333 8.69 20.69 6.04
C LEU A 333 10.03 21.44 6.02
N GLU A 334 10.36 22.16 7.09
CA GLU A 334 11.71 22.74 7.31
C GLU A 334 12.78 21.63 7.43
N ASP A 335 14.04 21.96 7.13
CA ASP A 335 15.16 21.03 7.23
C ASP A 335 15.27 20.45 8.65
N GLY A 336 15.18 19.13 8.78
CA GLY A 336 15.19 18.45 10.08
C GLY A 336 13.86 18.49 10.85
N GLY A 337 12.81 19.07 10.25
CA GLY A 337 11.45 19.06 10.75
C GLY A 337 10.85 17.64 10.82
N THR A 338 9.64 17.55 11.37
CA THR A 338 9.00 16.25 11.66
C THR A 338 8.78 15.39 10.42
N ALA A 339 8.44 15.97 9.26
CA ALA A 339 8.31 15.20 8.02
C ALA A 339 9.62 14.52 7.62
N HIS A 340 10.75 15.22 7.74
CA HIS A 340 12.09 14.66 7.50
C HIS A 340 12.47 13.57 8.51
N GLN A 341 12.09 13.75 9.78
CA GLN A 341 12.33 12.73 10.83
C GLN A 341 11.55 11.45 10.54
N ILE A 342 10.26 11.57 10.19
CA ILE A 342 9.39 10.44 9.85
C ILE A 342 9.92 9.72 8.60
N MET A 343 10.37 10.47 7.59
CA MET A 343 10.99 9.89 6.39
C MET A 343 12.28 9.14 6.71
N LYS A 344 13.13 9.69 7.61
CA LYS A 344 14.35 9.02 8.06
C LYS A 344 14.04 7.72 8.82
N ALA A 345 13.09 7.75 9.74
CA ALA A 345 12.65 6.56 10.49
C ALA A 345 12.07 5.50 9.54
N SER A 346 11.25 5.94 8.58
CA SER A 346 10.69 5.08 7.54
C SER A 346 11.77 4.42 6.69
N ALA A 347 12.83 5.14 6.31
CA ALA A 347 13.94 4.60 5.54
C ALA A 347 14.74 3.55 6.34
N LEU A 348 14.96 3.79 7.64
CA LEU A 348 15.60 2.82 8.52
C LEU A 348 14.76 1.54 8.66
N PHE A 349 13.45 1.69 8.83
CA PHE A 349 12.53 0.56 8.86
C PHE A 349 12.58 -0.26 7.57
N ALA A 350 12.53 0.40 6.40
CA ALA A 350 12.58 -0.27 5.11
C ALA A 350 13.87 -1.08 4.89
N VAL A 351 15.02 -0.54 5.34
CA VAL A 351 16.30 -1.27 5.30
C VAL A 351 16.25 -2.49 6.22
N ALA A 352 15.81 -2.34 7.46
CA ALA A 352 15.74 -3.44 8.42
C ALA A 352 14.77 -4.54 7.96
N LEU A 353 13.61 -4.16 7.40
CA LEU A 353 12.66 -5.09 6.81
C LEU A 353 13.26 -5.84 5.61
N GLY A 354 14.02 -5.14 4.76
CA GLY A 354 14.74 -5.77 3.65
C GLY A 354 15.77 -6.81 4.11
N GLU A 355 16.53 -6.49 5.17
CA GLU A 355 17.50 -7.42 5.77
C GLU A 355 16.82 -8.68 6.33
N ARG A 356 15.74 -8.53 7.11
CA ARG A 356 14.97 -9.66 7.64
C ARG A 356 14.30 -10.49 6.56
N LEU A 357 13.71 -9.85 5.55
CA LEU A 357 13.12 -10.57 4.43
C LEU A 357 14.18 -11.37 3.68
N ARG A 358 15.37 -10.80 3.45
CA ARG A 358 16.47 -11.51 2.80
C ARG A 358 16.89 -12.75 3.57
N GLU A 359 17.02 -12.65 4.90
CA GLU A 359 17.33 -13.80 5.76
C GLU A 359 16.27 -14.90 5.61
N LYS A 360 14.98 -14.56 5.76
CA LYS A 360 13.87 -15.51 5.54
C LYS A 360 13.87 -16.12 4.14
N VAL A 361 14.22 -15.33 3.12
CA VAL A 361 14.31 -15.84 1.74
C VAL A 361 15.40 -16.91 1.61
N TYR A 362 16.57 -16.69 2.22
CA TYR A 362 17.71 -17.60 2.12
C TYR A 362 17.60 -18.81 3.04
N ASP A 363 17.01 -18.65 4.20
CA ASP A 363 17.03 -19.66 5.25
C ASP A 363 15.73 -20.48 5.29
N ASP A 364 14.57 -19.86 5.00
CA ASP A 364 13.26 -20.50 5.16
C ASP A 364 12.51 -20.73 3.83
N ILE A 365 12.69 -19.87 2.83
CA ILE A 365 11.86 -19.93 1.61
C ILE A 365 12.53 -20.74 0.50
N ILE A 366 13.72 -20.33 0.07
CA ILE A 366 14.37 -20.90 -1.11
C ILE A 366 14.84 -22.34 -0.89
N PRO A 367 15.44 -22.71 0.26
CA PRO A 367 15.83 -24.10 0.49
C PRO A 367 14.65 -25.06 0.37
N ASP A 368 13.58 -24.80 1.12
CA ASP A 368 12.40 -25.67 1.17
C ASP A 368 11.66 -25.72 -0.17
N LEU A 369 11.51 -24.57 -0.84
CA LEU A 369 10.92 -24.52 -2.17
C LEU A 369 11.78 -25.26 -3.21
N ALA A 370 13.11 -25.18 -3.11
CA ALA A 370 14.02 -25.86 -4.03
C ALA A 370 13.95 -27.38 -3.90
N LEU A 371 13.90 -27.89 -2.66
CA LEU A 371 13.76 -29.32 -2.40
C LEU A 371 12.40 -29.83 -2.89
N ALA A 372 11.30 -29.14 -2.56
CA ALA A 372 9.97 -29.55 -3.01
C ALA A 372 9.81 -29.54 -4.54
N VAL A 373 10.42 -28.56 -5.23
CA VAL A 373 10.44 -28.53 -6.70
C VAL A 373 11.24 -29.71 -7.25
N ALA A 374 12.40 -30.01 -6.68
CA ALA A 374 13.21 -31.15 -7.12
C ALA A 374 12.47 -32.49 -6.92
N GLU A 375 11.78 -32.67 -5.80
CA GLU A 375 10.93 -33.84 -5.53
C GLU A 375 9.82 -33.99 -6.58
N GLN A 376 9.11 -32.90 -6.90
CA GLN A 376 8.09 -32.90 -7.96
C GLN A 376 8.65 -33.24 -9.35
N LEU A 377 9.90 -32.86 -9.64
CA LEU A 377 10.56 -33.26 -10.89
C LEU A 377 10.96 -34.73 -10.87
N ILE A 378 11.45 -35.26 -9.74
CA ILE A 378 11.74 -36.69 -9.59
C ILE A 378 10.47 -37.53 -9.81
N GLU A 379 9.32 -37.10 -9.26
CA GLU A 379 8.03 -37.76 -9.47
C GLU A 379 7.56 -37.75 -10.94
N GLN A 380 8.07 -36.80 -11.73
CA GLN A 380 7.84 -36.70 -13.17
C GLN A 380 8.96 -37.34 -14.01
N ASP A 381 9.75 -38.24 -13.41
CA ASP A 381 10.83 -38.99 -14.06
C ASP A 381 11.99 -38.12 -14.61
N TYR A 382 12.22 -36.92 -14.06
CA TYR A 382 13.43 -36.15 -14.37
C TYR A 382 14.64 -36.71 -13.62
N GLU A 383 15.78 -36.83 -14.31
CA GLU A 383 17.04 -37.19 -13.66
C GLU A 383 17.61 -35.99 -12.89
N MET A 384 18.00 -36.17 -11.64
CA MET A 384 18.66 -35.14 -10.82
C MET A 384 20.19 -35.17 -10.99
N ASP A 385 20.62 -35.12 -12.25
CA ASP A 385 22.01 -34.86 -12.63
C ASP A 385 22.29 -33.34 -12.63
N ALA A 386 23.44 -32.91 -13.16
CA ALA A 386 23.79 -31.49 -13.16
C ALA A 386 22.77 -30.61 -13.91
N GLU A 387 22.18 -31.10 -15.01
CA GLU A 387 21.17 -30.36 -15.78
C GLU A 387 19.82 -30.36 -15.07
N GLY A 388 19.42 -31.48 -14.47
CA GLY A 388 18.18 -31.58 -13.69
C GLY A 388 18.18 -30.75 -12.42
N LEU A 389 19.31 -30.72 -11.68
CA LEU A 389 19.47 -29.90 -10.48
C LEU A 389 19.44 -28.40 -10.81
N ASP A 390 20.10 -28.00 -11.89
CA ASP A 390 20.06 -26.61 -12.38
C ASP A 390 18.65 -26.23 -12.83
N LEU A 391 17.96 -27.11 -13.57
CA LEU A 391 16.57 -26.90 -13.97
C LEU A 391 15.66 -26.72 -12.74
N ALA A 392 15.75 -27.62 -11.76
CA ALA A 392 14.97 -27.54 -10.52
C ALA A 392 15.15 -26.18 -9.86
N TYR A 393 16.40 -25.73 -9.67
CA TYR A 393 16.69 -24.44 -9.08
C TYR A 393 16.17 -23.26 -9.92
N GLN A 394 16.30 -23.34 -11.24
CA GLN A 394 15.75 -22.35 -12.15
C GLN A 394 14.21 -22.25 -12.12
N LEU A 395 13.51 -23.34 -11.86
CA LEU A 395 12.06 -23.35 -11.65
C LEU A 395 11.71 -22.74 -10.28
N THR A 396 12.44 -23.09 -9.22
CA THR A 396 12.30 -22.49 -7.87
C THR A 396 12.37 -20.97 -7.93
N LEU A 397 13.40 -20.41 -8.59
CA LEU A 397 13.54 -18.97 -8.73
C LEU A 397 12.34 -18.35 -9.44
N ARG A 398 11.84 -18.98 -10.50
CA ARG A 398 10.66 -18.48 -11.25
C ARG A 398 9.40 -18.51 -10.40
N ILE A 399 9.17 -19.57 -9.62
CA ILE A 399 8.04 -19.68 -8.69
C ILE A 399 8.13 -18.57 -7.64
N PHE A 400 9.31 -18.41 -7.03
CA PHE A 400 9.54 -17.33 -6.07
C PHE A 400 9.29 -15.94 -6.67
N PHE A 401 9.73 -15.69 -7.90
CA PHE A 401 9.44 -14.43 -8.59
C PHE A 401 7.96 -14.23 -8.94
N ARG A 402 7.21 -15.30 -9.22
CA ARG A 402 5.75 -15.22 -9.39
C ARG A 402 5.07 -14.80 -8.09
N LEU A 403 5.50 -15.36 -6.95
CA LEU A 403 5.02 -14.97 -5.62
C LEU A 403 5.32 -13.50 -5.34
N LEU A 404 6.59 -13.08 -5.50
CA LEU A 404 7.00 -11.69 -5.29
C LEU A 404 6.24 -10.72 -6.18
N PHE A 405 6.11 -11.01 -7.48
CA PHE A 405 5.37 -10.17 -8.40
C PHE A 405 3.91 -10.02 -7.97
N GLN A 406 3.25 -11.13 -7.60
CA GLN A 406 1.86 -11.10 -7.16
C GLN A 406 1.68 -10.22 -5.92
N VAL A 407 2.47 -10.45 -4.86
CA VAL A 407 2.36 -9.64 -3.63
C VAL A 407 2.63 -8.16 -3.91
N TYR A 408 3.66 -7.87 -4.70
CA TYR A 408 4.01 -6.50 -5.05
C TYR A 408 2.90 -5.83 -5.87
N ALA A 409 2.31 -6.54 -6.82
CA ALA A 409 1.23 -6.04 -7.66
C ALA A 409 -0.07 -5.83 -6.86
N GLU A 410 -0.37 -6.69 -5.88
CA GLU A 410 -1.46 -6.51 -4.92
C GLU A 410 -1.26 -5.25 -4.07
N ASP A 411 -0.11 -5.12 -3.39
CA ASP A 411 0.19 -3.97 -2.53
C ASP A 411 0.24 -2.65 -3.33
N ARG A 412 0.66 -2.69 -4.60
CA ARG A 412 0.67 -1.54 -5.53
C ARG A 412 -0.68 -1.22 -6.17
N ARG A 413 -1.73 -2.02 -5.92
CA ARG A 413 -3.05 -1.93 -6.57
C ARG A 413 -3.00 -2.06 -8.10
N LEU A 414 -2.01 -2.79 -8.62
CA LEU A 414 -2.00 -3.25 -10.01
C LEU A 414 -2.93 -4.45 -10.18
N LEU A 415 -3.13 -5.21 -9.09
CA LEU A 415 -4.18 -6.23 -8.98
C LEU A 415 -5.32 -5.71 -8.08
N PRO A 416 -6.57 -6.13 -8.35
CA PRO A 416 -7.78 -5.51 -7.78
C PRO A 416 -8.09 -5.97 -6.35
N PHE A 417 -7.08 -6.14 -5.52
CA PHE A 417 -7.23 -6.47 -4.10
C PHE A 417 -7.95 -5.33 -3.35
N GLY A 418 -9.01 -5.68 -2.62
CA GLY A 418 -9.90 -4.73 -1.92
C GLY A 418 -10.90 -4.01 -2.83
N GLU A 419 -10.85 -4.26 -4.15
CA GLU A 419 -11.78 -3.69 -5.13
C GLU A 419 -12.69 -4.77 -5.73
N ASN A 420 -12.24 -6.03 -5.76
CA ASN A 420 -13.00 -7.15 -6.32
C ASN A 420 -13.02 -8.37 -5.38
N ALA A 421 -14.17 -8.60 -4.77
CA ALA A 421 -14.40 -9.72 -3.85
C ALA A 421 -14.22 -11.14 -4.44
N LYS A 422 -14.10 -11.30 -5.76
CA LYS A 422 -13.71 -12.58 -6.38
C LYS A 422 -12.20 -12.76 -6.40
N TYR A 423 -11.46 -11.68 -6.69
CA TYR A 423 -10.01 -11.67 -6.62
C TYR A 423 -9.55 -11.84 -5.17
N ASP A 424 -10.15 -11.07 -4.24
CA ASP A 424 -9.74 -11.02 -2.83
C ASP A 424 -9.65 -12.41 -2.19
N ARG A 425 -10.54 -13.34 -2.54
CA ARG A 425 -10.56 -14.69 -1.99
C ARG A 425 -9.28 -15.49 -2.22
N ASN A 426 -8.52 -15.16 -3.25
CA ASN A 426 -7.30 -15.86 -3.65
C ASN A 426 -6.07 -14.94 -3.57
N ALA A 427 -6.24 -13.73 -3.02
CA ALA A 427 -5.16 -12.78 -2.89
C ALA A 427 -4.17 -13.25 -1.83
N LEU A 428 -2.88 -13.05 -2.08
CA LEU A 428 -1.84 -13.33 -1.10
C LEU A 428 -2.00 -12.47 0.15
N LYS A 429 -2.54 -11.25 0.01
CA LYS A 429 -2.88 -10.42 1.17
C LYS A 429 -3.96 -11.03 2.05
N THR A 430 -4.93 -11.76 1.49
CA THR A 430 -5.92 -12.49 2.28
C THR A 430 -5.27 -13.66 3.03
N VAL A 431 -4.38 -14.42 2.37
CA VAL A 431 -3.59 -15.46 3.05
C VAL A 431 -2.80 -14.87 4.22
N ALA A 432 -2.16 -13.70 4.04
CA ALA A 432 -1.43 -13.04 5.12
C ALA A 432 -2.33 -12.69 6.32
N LEU A 433 -3.57 -12.23 6.08
CA LEU A 433 -4.52 -11.91 7.14
C LEU A 433 -4.99 -13.17 7.87
N ASP A 434 -5.29 -14.23 7.13
CA ASP A 434 -5.71 -15.51 7.71
C ASP A 434 -4.60 -16.11 8.61
N LEU A 435 -3.33 -16.02 8.19
CA LEU A 435 -2.18 -16.47 8.98
C LEU A 435 -1.91 -15.64 10.24
N VAL A 436 -2.34 -14.37 10.27
CA VAL A 436 -2.26 -13.53 11.46
C VAL A 436 -3.40 -13.86 12.42
N ASP A 437 -4.58 -14.15 11.90
CA ASP A 437 -5.76 -14.51 12.69
C ASP A 437 -5.64 -15.92 13.29
N ASP A 438 -4.98 -16.85 12.59
CA ASP A 438 -4.67 -18.21 13.07
C ASP A 438 -3.17 -18.57 12.93
N PRO A 439 -2.29 -18.05 13.81
CA PRO A 439 -0.84 -18.26 13.71
C PRO A 439 -0.39 -19.72 13.86
N ASP A 440 -1.21 -20.53 14.54
CA ASP A 440 -0.95 -21.95 14.85
C ASP A 440 -1.66 -22.89 13.87
N GLN A 441 -2.17 -22.36 12.75
CA GLN A 441 -2.83 -23.15 11.72
C GLN A 441 -1.98 -24.35 11.28
N GLU A 442 -2.60 -25.53 11.28
CA GLU A 442 -1.97 -26.74 10.73
C GLU A 442 -2.04 -26.76 9.20
N PHE A 443 -0.94 -27.16 8.57
CA PHE A 443 -0.85 -27.35 7.13
C PHE A 443 -0.76 -28.84 6.79
N ASP A 444 -1.79 -29.36 6.09
CA ASP A 444 -1.90 -30.77 5.72
C ASP A 444 -1.00 -31.10 4.52
N GLU A 445 -0.08 -32.06 4.71
CA GLU A 445 0.82 -32.61 3.66
C GLU A 445 0.07 -33.19 2.45
N ASN A 446 -1.19 -33.62 2.63
CA ASN A 446 -2.00 -34.21 1.58
C ASN A 446 -2.82 -33.18 0.78
N SER A 447 -2.75 -31.91 1.15
CA SER A 447 -3.50 -30.83 0.51
C SER A 447 -2.57 -29.91 -0.28
N THR A 448 -3.02 -29.49 -1.47
CA THR A 448 -2.30 -28.54 -2.34
C THR A 448 -3.08 -27.25 -2.56
N SER A 449 -4.08 -26.96 -1.71
CA SER A 449 -5.02 -25.87 -1.93
C SER A 449 -4.36 -24.51 -2.06
N LEU A 450 -3.31 -24.23 -1.26
CA LEU A 450 -2.57 -22.96 -1.35
C LEU A 450 -1.88 -22.82 -2.72
N TRP A 451 -1.30 -23.91 -3.23
CA TRP A 451 -0.70 -23.94 -4.56
C TRP A 451 -1.74 -23.76 -5.66
N ASP A 452 -2.90 -24.41 -5.54
CA ASP A 452 -3.96 -24.33 -6.55
C ASP A 452 -4.55 -22.92 -6.64
N ASP A 453 -4.70 -22.23 -5.52
CA ASP A 453 -5.16 -20.83 -5.45
C ASP A 453 -4.13 -19.89 -6.12
N LEU A 454 -2.84 -20.06 -5.81
CA LEU A 454 -1.74 -19.35 -6.49
C LEU A 454 -1.75 -19.58 -8.00
N ALA A 455 -1.83 -20.84 -8.43
CA ALA A 455 -1.87 -21.20 -9.84
C ALA A 455 -3.12 -20.66 -10.56
N GLN A 456 -4.23 -20.44 -9.85
CA GLN A 456 -5.40 -19.75 -10.39
C GLN A 456 -5.10 -18.27 -10.63
N VAL A 457 -4.51 -17.58 -9.66
CA VAL A 457 -4.15 -16.16 -9.80
C VAL A 457 -3.13 -15.97 -10.93
N TRP A 458 -2.11 -16.81 -11.02
CA TRP A 458 -1.09 -16.74 -12.08
C TRP A 458 -1.67 -16.88 -13.48
N ARG A 459 -2.64 -17.78 -13.67
CA ARG A 459 -3.37 -17.90 -14.95
C ARG A 459 -4.18 -16.64 -15.25
N VAL A 460 -4.86 -16.08 -14.24
CA VAL A 460 -5.64 -14.85 -14.38
C VAL A 460 -4.73 -13.66 -14.73
N ILE A 461 -3.53 -13.58 -14.17
CA ILE A 461 -2.53 -12.56 -14.52
C ILE A 461 -2.11 -12.70 -15.99
N ASP A 462 -1.79 -13.92 -16.46
CA ASP A 462 -1.34 -14.17 -17.84
C ASP A 462 -2.44 -13.89 -18.89
N SER A 463 -3.63 -14.47 -18.71
CA SER A 463 -4.70 -14.38 -19.71
C SER A 463 -5.64 -13.18 -19.53
N GLY A 464 -5.62 -12.54 -18.37
CA GLY A 464 -6.65 -11.62 -17.92
C GLY A 464 -7.96 -12.34 -17.55
N ASP A 465 -8.79 -11.68 -16.74
CA ASP A 465 -10.15 -12.11 -16.40
C ASP A 465 -11.06 -10.91 -16.07
N ARG A 466 -12.14 -10.74 -16.85
CA ARG A 466 -13.09 -9.63 -16.67
C ARG A 466 -13.92 -9.72 -15.40
N ALA A 467 -14.21 -10.93 -14.91
CA ALA A 467 -14.98 -11.12 -13.69
C ALA A 467 -14.14 -10.80 -12.44
N TRP A 468 -12.83 -11.04 -12.50
CA TRP A 468 -11.88 -10.68 -11.45
C TRP A 468 -11.38 -9.25 -11.58
N GLY A 469 -11.59 -8.60 -12.74
CA GLY A 469 -11.13 -7.23 -12.97
C GLY A 469 -9.63 -7.14 -13.27
N VAL A 470 -9.01 -8.25 -13.70
CA VAL A 470 -7.58 -8.34 -13.98
C VAL A 470 -7.37 -8.23 -15.50
N PRO A 471 -6.60 -7.23 -15.99
CA PRO A 471 -6.18 -7.21 -17.39
C PRO A 471 -5.14 -8.30 -17.65
N ALA A 472 -4.97 -8.70 -18.91
CA ALA A 472 -3.88 -9.61 -19.28
C ALA A 472 -2.54 -8.88 -19.14
N TYR A 473 -1.64 -9.42 -18.32
CA TYR A 473 -0.28 -8.95 -18.16
C TYR A 473 0.66 -9.74 -19.06
N ASN A 474 1.47 -9.04 -19.83
CA ASN A 474 2.48 -9.64 -20.70
C ASN A 474 3.82 -9.84 -19.95
N GLY A 475 4.85 -10.33 -20.63
CA GLY A 475 6.22 -10.46 -20.10
C GLY A 475 6.67 -11.89 -19.84
N GLY A 476 5.82 -12.89 -20.13
CA GLY A 476 6.19 -14.31 -20.17
C GLY A 476 6.45 -14.98 -18.81
N LEU A 477 6.51 -14.24 -17.70
CA LEU A 477 6.75 -14.82 -16.36
C LEU A 477 5.66 -15.83 -15.97
N PHE A 478 4.40 -15.52 -16.26
CA PHE A 478 3.23 -16.32 -15.87
C PHE A 478 2.74 -17.28 -16.94
N THR A 479 3.22 -17.14 -18.19
CA THR A 479 2.76 -17.99 -19.28
C THR A 479 3.15 -19.44 -19.07
N THR A 480 2.28 -20.34 -19.52
CA THR A 480 2.51 -21.80 -19.55
C THR A 480 2.70 -22.32 -20.96
N ASP A 481 2.84 -21.43 -21.94
CA ASP A 481 3.10 -21.83 -23.32
C ASP A 481 4.55 -22.30 -23.46
N ALA A 482 4.72 -23.57 -23.83
CA ALA A 482 6.03 -24.21 -23.95
C ALA A 482 6.90 -23.59 -25.06
N GLU A 483 6.31 -22.96 -26.08
CA GLU A 483 7.08 -22.30 -27.16
C GLU A 483 7.71 -20.99 -26.68
N TYR A 484 7.01 -20.24 -25.83
CA TYR A 484 7.48 -18.95 -25.31
C TYR A 484 8.23 -19.08 -23.97
N ASN A 485 7.81 -19.99 -23.10
CA ASN A 485 8.41 -20.23 -21.79
C ASN A 485 8.34 -21.74 -21.41
N PRO A 486 9.35 -22.54 -21.80
CA PRO A 486 9.43 -23.96 -21.45
C PRO A 486 9.34 -24.20 -19.94
N HIS A 487 9.91 -23.31 -19.13
CA HIS A 487 9.90 -23.46 -17.67
C HIS A 487 8.51 -23.21 -17.10
N GLY A 488 7.77 -22.24 -17.66
CA GLY A 488 6.39 -21.98 -17.30
C GLY A 488 5.46 -23.17 -17.60
N ALA A 489 5.72 -23.90 -18.68
CA ALA A 489 5.01 -25.14 -18.98
C ALA A 489 5.28 -26.22 -17.93
N ILE A 490 6.52 -26.40 -17.48
CA ILE A 490 6.86 -27.36 -16.41
C ILE A 490 6.24 -26.92 -15.08
N ILE A 491 6.29 -25.63 -14.72
CA ILE A 491 5.67 -25.14 -13.48
C ILE A 491 4.14 -25.42 -13.45
N SER A 492 3.49 -25.52 -14.61
CA SER A 492 2.06 -25.84 -14.67
C SER A 492 1.73 -27.29 -14.27
N THR A 493 2.70 -28.20 -14.35
CA THR A 493 2.54 -29.63 -14.04
C THR A 493 2.87 -30.00 -12.61
N ILE A 494 3.63 -29.18 -11.88
CA ILE A 494 3.99 -29.43 -10.47
C ILE A 494 2.87 -29.00 -9.51
N ARG A 495 2.84 -29.62 -8.33
CA ARG A 495 1.99 -29.23 -7.19
C ARG A 495 2.79 -29.37 -5.91
N ILE A 496 2.78 -28.34 -5.06
CA ILE A 496 3.50 -28.35 -3.78
C ILE A 496 2.48 -28.45 -2.64
N GLY A 497 2.74 -29.34 -1.68
CA GLY A 497 1.92 -29.55 -0.49
C GLY A 497 1.82 -28.31 0.40
N ASN A 498 0.73 -28.20 1.15
CA ASN A 498 0.49 -27.09 2.05
C ASN A 498 1.48 -27.09 3.22
N ASP A 499 1.97 -28.25 3.64
CA ASP A 499 3.01 -28.41 4.66
C ASP A 499 4.31 -27.68 4.31
N VAL A 500 4.61 -27.52 3.01
CA VAL A 500 5.74 -26.72 2.51
C VAL A 500 5.29 -25.30 2.15
N MET A 501 4.19 -25.15 1.38
CA MET A 501 3.75 -23.83 0.91
C MET A 501 3.27 -22.92 2.04
N GLY A 502 2.64 -23.46 3.08
CA GLY A 502 2.16 -22.71 4.24
C GLY A 502 3.27 -21.96 4.96
N PRO A 503 4.32 -22.66 5.45
CA PRO A 503 5.49 -22.03 6.05
C PRO A 503 6.19 -21.03 5.11
N ILE A 504 6.34 -21.35 3.82
CA ILE A 504 6.90 -20.43 2.82
C ILE A 504 6.09 -19.13 2.74
N LEU A 505 4.75 -19.23 2.65
CA LEU A 505 3.87 -18.07 2.59
C LEU A 505 3.91 -17.29 3.92
N LYS A 506 3.98 -17.98 5.06
CA LYS A 506 4.14 -17.33 6.37
C LYS A 506 5.44 -16.51 6.42
N ALA A 507 6.56 -17.10 6.04
CA ALA A 507 7.87 -16.44 6.00
C ALA A 507 7.90 -15.27 5.01
N LEU A 508 7.26 -15.42 3.84
CA LEU A 508 7.20 -14.39 2.81
C LEU A 508 6.30 -13.22 3.20
N LEU A 509 5.13 -13.50 3.79
CA LEU A 509 4.06 -12.51 3.94
C LEU A 509 4.05 -11.82 5.29
N LEU A 510 4.61 -12.43 6.34
CA LEU A 510 4.56 -11.91 7.70
C LEU A 510 5.92 -11.46 8.21
N ASP A 511 5.95 -10.42 9.03
CA ASP A 511 7.12 -9.94 9.76
C ASP A 511 6.73 -9.70 11.22
N ASP A 512 7.62 -10.07 12.14
CA ASP A 512 7.42 -9.84 13.56
C ASP A 512 7.75 -8.38 13.88
N GLY A 513 6.77 -7.65 14.40
CA GLY A 513 6.98 -6.31 14.92
C GLY A 513 7.88 -6.29 16.16
N ASP A 514 8.37 -5.12 16.54
CA ASP A 514 9.18 -4.93 17.76
C ASP A 514 8.45 -5.35 19.06
N ASP A 515 7.12 -5.47 19.01
CA ASP A 515 6.26 -5.94 20.10
C ASP A 515 6.03 -7.46 20.09
N GLY A 516 6.65 -8.18 19.15
CA GLY A 516 6.51 -9.63 18.96
C GLY A 516 5.21 -10.06 18.29
N THR A 517 4.42 -9.12 17.73
CA THR A 517 3.22 -9.45 16.96
C THR A 517 3.57 -9.62 15.48
N ALA A 518 3.21 -10.76 14.91
CA ALA A 518 3.34 -10.99 13.48
C ALA A 518 2.31 -10.15 12.72
N GLY A 519 2.75 -9.42 11.71
CA GLY A 519 1.89 -8.61 10.86
C GLY A 519 2.23 -8.74 9.38
N PRO A 520 1.29 -8.43 8.46
CA PRO A 520 1.57 -8.51 7.04
C PRO A 520 2.64 -7.51 6.62
N ILE A 521 3.59 -7.96 5.83
CA ILE A 521 4.61 -7.13 5.20
C ILE A 521 3.95 -6.20 4.17
N ASP A 522 4.45 -4.96 4.12
CA ASP A 522 4.08 -3.99 3.09
C ASP A 522 5.20 -3.87 2.05
N PHE A 523 5.05 -4.60 0.94
CA PHE A 523 6.05 -4.70 -0.12
C PHE A 523 6.23 -3.38 -0.88
N ARG A 524 5.34 -2.39 -0.72
CA ARG A 524 5.56 -1.02 -1.24
C ARG A 524 6.75 -0.32 -0.60
N SER A 525 7.10 -0.68 0.64
CA SER A 525 8.22 -0.09 1.37
C SER A 525 9.57 -0.66 0.95
N LEU A 526 9.57 -1.83 0.31
CA LEU A 526 10.78 -2.48 -0.20
C LEU A 526 11.20 -1.85 -1.52
N SER A 527 12.47 -1.46 -1.59
CA SER A 527 13.04 -0.89 -2.79
C SER A 527 13.46 -1.98 -3.77
N VAL A 528 13.48 -1.66 -5.08
CA VAL A 528 14.03 -2.55 -6.13
C VAL A 528 15.47 -2.98 -5.80
N ARG A 529 16.23 -2.15 -5.10
CA ARG A 529 17.59 -2.50 -4.65
C ARG A 529 17.59 -3.67 -3.68
N GLU A 530 16.68 -3.73 -2.73
CA GLU A 530 16.61 -4.85 -1.79
C GLU A 530 16.26 -6.16 -2.52
N PHE A 531 15.41 -6.10 -3.55
CA PHE A 531 15.19 -7.27 -4.42
C PHE A 531 16.42 -7.64 -5.23
N GLY A 532 17.19 -6.65 -5.70
CA GLY A 532 18.45 -6.89 -6.41
C GLY A 532 19.47 -7.63 -5.55
N THR A 533 19.63 -7.24 -4.27
CA THR A 533 20.55 -7.91 -3.35
C THR A 533 20.08 -9.33 -2.99
N ILE A 534 18.77 -9.54 -2.86
CA ILE A 534 18.18 -10.88 -2.72
C ILE A 534 18.51 -11.72 -3.96
N TYR A 535 18.19 -11.24 -5.16
CA TYR A 535 18.44 -11.97 -6.40
C TYR A 535 19.91 -12.33 -6.58
N GLU A 536 20.82 -11.39 -6.35
CA GLU A 536 22.26 -11.61 -6.50
C GLU A 536 22.77 -12.70 -5.55
N GLY A 537 22.30 -12.74 -4.30
CA GLY A 537 22.70 -13.81 -3.38
C GLY A 537 22.09 -15.16 -3.73
N LEU A 538 20.88 -15.20 -4.30
CA LEU A 538 20.29 -16.44 -4.80
C LEU A 538 21.12 -17.05 -5.94
N LEU A 539 21.71 -16.25 -6.83
CA LEU A 539 22.58 -16.77 -7.90
C LEU A 539 23.85 -17.45 -7.38
N GLU A 540 24.23 -17.26 -6.11
CA GLU A 540 25.37 -17.95 -5.47
C GLU A 540 24.99 -19.33 -4.87
N SER A 541 23.71 -19.71 -4.97
CA SER A 541 23.16 -20.95 -4.41
C SER A 541 22.83 -21.96 -5.51
N SER A 542 22.84 -23.24 -5.15
CA SER A 542 22.50 -24.32 -6.08
C SER A 542 22.03 -25.57 -5.33
N LEU A 543 21.45 -26.51 -6.08
CA LEU A 543 21.12 -27.84 -5.60
C LEU A 543 22.25 -28.82 -5.89
N GLY A 544 22.45 -29.76 -4.98
CA GLY A 544 23.40 -30.86 -5.13
C GLY A 544 22.73 -32.21 -4.87
N MET A 545 23.32 -33.28 -5.39
CA MET A 545 22.94 -34.66 -5.06
C MET A 545 23.92 -35.22 -4.02
N ALA A 546 23.42 -35.73 -2.89
CA ALA A 546 24.26 -36.30 -1.85
C ALA A 546 24.80 -37.67 -2.28
N GLU A 547 26.11 -37.79 -2.52
CA GLU A 547 26.73 -39.09 -2.86
C GLU A 547 26.88 -40.02 -1.64
N VAL A 548 26.89 -39.44 -0.44
CA VAL A 548 27.01 -40.10 0.86
C VAL A 548 26.10 -39.38 1.86
N ASP A 549 25.86 -39.96 3.03
CA ASP A 549 25.18 -39.26 4.11
C ASP A 549 25.96 -37.99 4.47
N LEU A 550 25.29 -36.84 4.50
CA LEU A 550 25.86 -35.53 4.77
C LEU A 550 25.32 -34.96 6.08
N THR A 551 26.16 -34.17 6.73
CA THR A 551 25.85 -33.35 7.91
C THR A 551 26.43 -31.95 7.70
N LEU A 552 26.09 -31.01 8.59
CA LEU A 552 26.62 -29.66 8.61
C LEU A 552 27.70 -29.53 9.69
N ASP A 553 28.84 -28.92 9.35
CA ASP A 553 29.84 -28.55 10.34
C ASP A 553 29.47 -27.29 11.14
N ASP A 554 30.29 -26.88 12.10
CA ASP A 554 30.09 -25.67 12.91
C ASP A 554 29.97 -24.37 12.08
N LYS A 555 30.37 -24.41 10.80
CA LYS A 555 30.31 -23.28 9.85
C LYS A 555 29.19 -23.44 8.82
N GLN A 556 28.23 -24.33 9.07
CA GLN A 556 27.11 -24.61 8.15
C GLN A 556 27.59 -25.06 6.76
N THR A 557 28.71 -25.78 6.70
CA THR A 557 29.22 -26.36 5.45
C THR A 557 28.90 -27.84 5.38
N TRP A 558 28.40 -28.29 4.24
CA TRP A 558 28.11 -29.70 3.97
C TRP A 558 29.38 -30.56 4.00
N VAL A 559 29.38 -31.58 4.85
CA VAL A 559 30.48 -32.55 5.01
C VAL A 559 29.93 -33.98 5.16
N PRO A 560 30.70 -35.02 4.80
CA PRO A 560 30.28 -36.41 5.03
C PRO A 560 30.01 -36.67 6.52
N ALA A 561 28.82 -37.22 6.82
CA ALA A 561 28.40 -37.58 8.16
C ALA A 561 29.25 -38.73 8.71
N LYS A 562 29.68 -38.59 9.97
CA LYS A 562 30.38 -39.65 10.71
C LYS A 562 29.40 -40.39 11.62
N LYS A 563 29.85 -41.52 12.14
CA LYS A 563 29.05 -42.33 13.05
C LYS A 563 28.68 -41.56 14.32
N GLY A 564 27.40 -41.26 14.48
CA GLY A 564 26.85 -40.52 15.63
C GLY A 564 26.51 -39.07 15.31
N ASP A 565 26.84 -38.58 14.12
CA ASP A 565 26.40 -37.27 13.65
C ASP A 565 24.92 -37.33 13.27
N GLU A 566 24.21 -36.20 13.41
CA GLU A 566 22.88 -36.02 12.86
C GLU A 566 23.01 -35.91 11.33
N VAL A 567 22.23 -36.72 10.60
CA VAL A 567 22.25 -36.74 9.13
C VAL A 567 21.19 -35.77 8.63
N TRP A 568 21.63 -34.77 7.87
CA TRP A 568 20.77 -33.72 7.32
C TRP A 568 20.35 -34.02 5.87
N ALA A 569 21.15 -34.78 5.13
CA ALA A 569 20.79 -35.32 3.82
C ALA A 569 21.37 -36.73 3.67
N THR A 570 20.53 -37.70 3.33
CA THR A 570 20.96 -39.10 3.12
C THR A 570 21.51 -39.29 1.71
N ALA A 571 22.36 -40.30 1.52
CA ALA A 571 22.88 -40.64 0.20
C ALA A 571 21.73 -40.84 -0.83
N GLY A 572 21.77 -40.12 -1.94
CA GLY A 572 20.74 -40.11 -2.98
C GLY A 572 19.65 -39.05 -2.82
N GLN A 573 19.71 -38.21 -1.79
CA GLN A 573 18.82 -37.06 -1.64
C GLN A 573 19.42 -35.79 -2.25
N VAL A 574 18.53 -34.97 -2.80
CA VAL A 574 18.86 -33.60 -3.18
C VAL A 574 19.04 -32.76 -1.91
N TYR A 575 20.02 -31.87 -1.92
CA TYR A 575 20.24 -30.91 -0.83
C TYR A 575 20.52 -29.52 -1.39
N PHE A 576 20.13 -28.49 -0.64
CA PHE A 576 20.41 -27.11 -0.99
C PHE A 576 21.75 -26.67 -0.39
N HIS A 577 22.58 -25.97 -1.17
CA HIS A 577 23.82 -25.41 -0.65
C HIS A 577 24.09 -24.00 -1.18
N ASN A 578 24.59 -23.15 -0.29
CA ASN A 578 25.04 -21.81 -0.61
C ASN A 578 26.57 -21.77 -0.66
N THR A 579 27.15 -21.45 -1.81
CA THR A 579 28.61 -21.34 -1.95
C THR A 579 29.07 -19.93 -1.55
N SER A 580 28.80 -19.54 -0.31
CA SER A 580 29.00 -18.18 0.24
C SER A 580 30.46 -17.66 0.29
N GLY A 581 31.41 -18.41 -0.28
CA GLY A 581 32.83 -18.04 -0.43
C GLY A 581 33.24 -17.52 -1.80
N GLN A 582 32.36 -17.52 -2.81
CA GLN A 582 32.70 -17.17 -4.20
C GLN A 582 32.35 -15.73 -4.64
N ARG A 583 32.17 -14.78 -3.71
CA ARG A 583 32.06 -13.33 -3.98
C ARG A 583 33.16 -12.71 -4.88
N LYS A 584 34.17 -13.48 -5.28
CA LYS A 584 35.31 -13.04 -6.10
C LYS A 584 35.40 -13.71 -7.49
N GLY A 585 34.52 -14.68 -7.81
CA GLY A 585 34.61 -15.46 -9.05
C GLY A 585 33.72 -14.98 -10.19
N THR A 586 32.51 -14.48 -9.88
CA THR A 586 31.47 -14.16 -10.88
C THR A 586 31.58 -12.74 -11.45
N GLY A 587 32.32 -11.84 -10.79
CA GLY A 587 32.46 -10.44 -11.22
C GLY A 587 31.21 -9.58 -11.02
N SER A 588 30.18 -10.10 -10.34
CA SER A 588 28.95 -9.40 -10.01
C SER A 588 29.19 -8.42 -8.86
N TYR A 589 29.53 -7.17 -9.18
CA TYR A 589 29.70 -6.10 -8.21
C TYR A 589 28.54 -5.10 -8.31
N PHE A 590 27.88 -4.88 -7.19
CA PHE A 590 26.86 -3.84 -7.05
C PHE A 590 27.46 -2.44 -7.23
N THR A 591 26.78 -1.57 -7.98
CA THR A 591 27.18 -0.17 -8.16
C THR A 591 26.42 0.72 -7.16
N PRO A 592 27.09 1.48 -6.26
CA PRO A 592 26.43 2.35 -5.29
C PRO A 592 25.51 3.38 -5.95
N SER A 593 24.36 3.70 -5.33
CA SER A 593 23.37 4.59 -5.96
C SER A 593 23.92 5.97 -6.32
N PHE A 594 24.76 6.59 -5.49
CA PHE A 594 25.38 7.86 -5.85
C PHE A 594 26.25 7.77 -7.11
N VAL A 595 26.83 6.60 -7.42
CA VAL A 595 27.58 6.36 -8.65
C VAL A 595 26.62 6.18 -9.82
N VAL A 596 25.53 5.41 -9.63
CA VAL A 596 24.47 5.24 -10.64
C VAL A 596 23.91 6.61 -11.03
N GLU A 597 23.42 7.38 -10.07
CA GLU A 597 22.88 8.73 -10.29
C GLU A 597 23.91 9.63 -10.99
N HIS A 598 25.16 9.66 -10.50
CA HIS A 598 26.21 10.46 -11.12
C HIS A 598 26.47 10.08 -12.58
N LEU A 599 26.41 8.78 -12.91
CA LEU A 599 26.58 8.32 -14.27
C LEU A 599 25.37 8.69 -15.15
N LEU A 600 24.15 8.50 -14.65
CA LEU A 600 22.93 8.88 -15.37
C LEU A 600 22.88 10.39 -15.66
N GLU A 601 23.14 11.23 -14.66
CA GLU A 601 23.23 12.71 -14.79
C GLU A 601 24.25 13.15 -15.85
N ARG A 602 25.31 12.37 -16.05
CA ARG A 602 26.41 12.70 -16.96
C ARG A 602 26.30 12.03 -18.33
N SER A 603 25.46 11.03 -18.50
CA SER A 603 25.37 10.23 -19.73
C SER A 603 23.94 10.18 -20.28
N LEU A 604 22.99 9.69 -19.50
CA LEU A 604 21.59 9.58 -19.89
C LEU A 604 20.95 10.95 -20.07
N ASP A 605 21.11 11.83 -19.07
CA ASP A 605 20.43 13.12 -19.04
C ASP A 605 20.79 14.01 -20.25
N PRO A 606 22.08 14.20 -20.61
CA PRO A 606 22.43 14.98 -21.80
C PRO A 606 21.93 14.34 -23.10
N ALA A 607 21.94 13.01 -23.20
CA ALA A 607 21.47 12.31 -24.39
C ALA A 607 19.95 12.44 -24.57
N LEU A 608 19.20 12.37 -23.47
CA LEU A 608 17.76 12.59 -23.47
C LEU A 608 17.41 14.05 -23.77
N ASP A 609 18.16 15.01 -23.24
CA ASP A 609 17.99 16.43 -23.55
C ASP A 609 18.20 16.71 -25.05
N GLU A 610 19.24 16.12 -25.66
CA GLU A 610 19.48 16.23 -27.10
C GLU A 610 18.35 15.57 -27.92
N HIS A 611 17.86 14.41 -27.47
CA HIS A 611 16.74 13.71 -28.11
C HIS A 611 15.46 14.56 -28.08
N LEU A 612 15.08 15.08 -26.90
CA LEU A 612 13.89 15.92 -26.73
C LEU A 612 14.00 17.25 -27.48
N ALA A 613 15.19 17.82 -27.61
CA ALA A 613 15.41 18.99 -28.46
C ALA A 613 15.07 18.73 -29.94
N LYS A 614 15.41 17.55 -30.47
CA LYS A 614 15.05 17.14 -31.84
C LYS A 614 13.54 16.95 -31.98
N VAL A 615 12.90 16.33 -30.98
CA VAL A 615 11.43 16.21 -30.93
C VAL A 615 10.77 17.60 -30.95
N ALA A 616 11.27 18.55 -30.16
CA ALA A 616 10.74 19.92 -30.14
C ALA A 616 10.93 20.64 -31.48
N GLU A 617 12.02 20.42 -32.20
CA GLU A 617 12.24 20.99 -33.53
C GLU A 617 11.21 20.46 -34.54
N LEU A 618 10.95 19.15 -34.55
CA LEU A 618 9.91 18.53 -35.39
C LEU A 618 8.51 19.08 -35.06
N ALA A 619 8.19 19.17 -33.76
CA ALA A 619 6.92 19.74 -33.32
C ALA A 619 6.75 21.21 -33.76
N LYS A 620 7.81 22.03 -33.67
CA LYS A 620 7.81 23.44 -34.08
C LYS A 620 7.73 23.64 -35.60
N THR A 621 8.35 22.75 -36.37
CA THR A 621 8.32 22.78 -37.84
C THR A 621 7.03 22.21 -38.43
N GLY A 622 6.14 21.67 -37.59
CA GLY A 622 4.82 21.18 -37.96
C GLY A 622 4.78 19.69 -38.31
N ASP A 623 5.90 18.97 -38.18
CA ASP A 623 5.95 17.52 -38.37
C ASP A 623 5.51 16.77 -37.09
N GLN A 624 4.20 16.78 -36.88
CA GLN A 624 3.59 16.18 -35.69
C GLN A 624 3.73 14.66 -35.63
N ALA A 625 3.70 13.99 -36.79
CA ALA A 625 3.85 12.54 -36.87
C ALA A 625 5.30 12.13 -36.57
N GLY A 626 6.28 12.83 -37.15
CA GLY A 626 7.70 12.59 -36.86
C GLY A 626 8.05 12.90 -35.41
N ALA A 627 7.49 13.97 -34.82
CA ALA A 627 7.66 14.26 -33.40
C ALA A 627 7.10 13.15 -32.51
N HIS A 628 5.91 12.62 -32.83
CA HIS A 628 5.29 11.53 -32.08
C HIS A 628 6.10 10.24 -32.15
N GLU A 629 6.54 9.83 -33.35
CA GLU A 629 7.34 8.62 -33.53
C GLU A 629 8.69 8.74 -32.82
N LEU A 630 9.37 9.87 -33.01
CA LEU A 630 10.68 10.10 -32.40
C LEU A 630 10.59 10.13 -30.88
N PHE A 631 9.54 10.73 -30.30
CA PHE A 631 9.36 10.81 -28.85
C PHE A 631 9.43 9.45 -28.14
N PHE A 632 8.96 8.38 -28.79
CA PHE A 632 9.02 7.02 -28.25
C PHE A 632 10.23 6.21 -28.74
N ASP A 633 11.06 6.74 -29.64
CA ASP A 633 12.27 6.08 -30.13
C ASP A 633 13.53 6.53 -29.37
N PHE A 634 13.48 6.38 -28.05
CA PHE A 634 14.63 6.50 -27.16
C PHE A 634 14.94 5.15 -26.54
N ARG A 635 16.20 4.71 -26.62
CA ARG A 635 16.62 3.36 -26.21
C ARG A 635 17.83 3.45 -25.29
N VAL A 636 17.74 2.75 -24.17
CA VAL A 636 18.84 2.55 -23.22
C VAL A 636 19.21 1.08 -23.23
N ALA A 637 20.51 0.79 -23.22
CA ALA A 637 21.03 -0.56 -23.13
C ALA A 637 22.08 -0.65 -22.02
N ASP A 638 21.87 -1.59 -21.10
CA ASP A 638 22.89 -2.03 -20.15
C ASP A 638 23.29 -3.45 -20.50
N LEU A 639 24.50 -3.61 -21.02
CA LEU A 639 25.02 -4.88 -21.52
C LEU A 639 25.47 -5.84 -20.41
N ALA A 640 25.50 -5.35 -19.16
CA ALA A 640 25.89 -6.11 -17.98
C ALA A 640 24.94 -5.81 -16.81
N MET A 641 23.63 -5.80 -17.10
CA MET A 641 22.62 -5.23 -16.22
C MET A 641 22.50 -5.88 -14.84
N GLY A 642 22.92 -7.15 -14.69
CA GLY A 642 22.77 -7.88 -13.44
C GLY A 642 21.33 -7.82 -12.94
N SER A 643 21.12 -7.29 -11.74
CA SER A 643 19.81 -7.05 -11.12
C SER A 643 18.96 -5.93 -11.78
N GLY A 644 19.47 -5.24 -12.80
CA GLY A 644 18.77 -4.18 -13.53
C GLY A 644 18.76 -2.83 -12.82
N HIS A 645 19.60 -2.62 -11.80
CA HIS A 645 19.58 -1.39 -11.00
C HIS A 645 19.78 -0.12 -11.84
N PHE A 646 20.69 -0.15 -12.82
CA PHE A 646 20.89 0.98 -13.74
C PHE A 646 19.66 1.26 -14.61
N LEU A 647 19.05 0.23 -15.18
CA LEU A 647 17.89 0.37 -16.07
C LEU A 647 16.67 0.90 -15.32
N THR A 648 16.48 0.46 -14.08
CA THR A 648 15.39 0.95 -13.23
C THR A 648 15.58 2.42 -12.84
N SER A 649 16.77 2.82 -12.40
CA SER A 649 17.07 4.25 -12.18
C SER A 649 16.99 5.08 -13.47
N ALA A 650 17.38 4.53 -14.62
CA ALA A 650 17.28 5.22 -15.91
C ALA A 650 15.83 5.53 -16.29
N ILE A 651 14.88 4.64 -15.98
CA ILE A 651 13.45 4.87 -16.23
C ILE A 651 12.96 6.10 -15.45
N ASP A 652 13.37 6.27 -14.19
CA ASP A 652 12.95 7.42 -13.36
C ASP A 652 13.41 8.76 -13.98
N HIS A 653 14.66 8.81 -14.47
CA HIS A 653 15.19 9.99 -15.19
C HIS A 653 14.44 10.26 -16.49
N ILE A 654 14.16 9.21 -17.26
CA ILE A 654 13.43 9.31 -18.53
C ILE A 654 12.03 9.84 -18.29
N GLU A 655 11.30 9.28 -17.32
CA GLU A 655 9.96 9.70 -16.94
C GLU A 655 9.95 11.18 -16.55
N ALA A 656 10.83 11.58 -15.62
CA ALA A 656 10.89 12.95 -15.13
C ALA A 656 11.12 13.98 -16.24
N LYS A 657 12.10 13.73 -17.12
CA LYS A 657 12.43 14.64 -18.23
C LYS A 657 11.38 14.65 -19.32
N MET A 658 10.81 13.50 -19.68
CA MET A 658 9.75 13.43 -20.70
C MET A 658 8.46 14.08 -20.18
N ALA A 659 8.09 13.90 -18.92
CA ALA A 659 6.95 14.58 -18.29
C ALA A 659 7.16 16.10 -18.24
N ALA A 660 8.35 16.56 -17.82
CA ALA A 660 8.68 17.98 -17.80
C ALA A 660 8.64 18.60 -19.21
N PHE A 661 9.10 17.87 -20.22
CA PHE A 661 9.04 18.27 -21.62
C PHE A 661 7.60 18.42 -22.13
N LEU A 662 6.73 17.47 -21.80
CA LEU A 662 5.30 17.54 -22.12
C LEU A 662 4.57 18.67 -21.37
N ALA A 663 5.09 19.12 -20.22
CA ALA A 663 4.56 20.25 -19.47
C ALA A 663 4.80 21.63 -20.09
N ASP A 664 5.68 21.74 -21.08
CA ASP A 664 5.85 22.97 -21.84
C ASP A 664 4.63 23.20 -22.76
N GLU A 665 3.87 24.27 -22.52
CA GLU A 665 2.69 24.64 -23.33
C GLU A 665 3.04 24.99 -24.79
N THR A 666 4.30 25.33 -25.06
CA THR A 666 4.79 25.59 -26.43
C THR A 666 5.01 24.31 -27.23
N ILE A 667 4.96 23.15 -26.57
CA ILE A 667 5.16 21.83 -27.16
C ILE A 667 3.83 21.07 -27.14
N GLN A 668 3.35 20.73 -28.34
CA GLN A 668 2.20 19.87 -28.55
C GLN A 668 2.61 18.70 -29.44
N ILE A 669 2.38 17.49 -28.95
CA ILE A 669 2.59 16.25 -29.71
C ILE A 669 1.25 15.50 -29.73
N PRO A 670 0.52 15.50 -30.85
CA PRO A 670 -0.74 14.79 -30.99
C PRO A 670 -0.60 13.29 -30.66
N GLY A 671 -1.59 12.75 -29.96
CA GLY A 671 -1.64 11.32 -29.62
C GLY A 671 -0.75 10.90 -28.44
N VAL A 672 0.08 11.80 -27.90
CA VAL A 672 0.77 11.59 -26.62
C VAL A 672 -0.10 12.21 -25.54
N ALA A 673 -0.66 11.36 -24.67
CA ALA A 673 -1.36 11.85 -23.49
C ALA A 673 -0.35 12.49 -22.54
N LYS A 674 -0.61 13.74 -22.19
CA LYS A 674 0.12 14.51 -21.19
C LYS A 674 -0.23 14.05 -19.78
#